data_AF-A0A368KLN9-F1
#
_entry.id   AF-A0A368KLN9-F1
#
_cell.length_a   1.000
_cell.length_b   1.000
_cell.length_c   1.000
_cell.angle_alpha   90.00
_cell.angle_beta   90.00
_cell.angle_gamma   90.00
#
_symmetry.space_group_name_H-M   'P 1'
#
loop_
_entity.id
_entity.type
_entity.pdbx_description
1 polymer ?
#
loop_
_entity_poly.entity_id
_entity_poly.type
_entity_poly.pdbx_seq_one_letter_code
_entity_poly.pdbx_strand_id
1 'polypeptide(L)'
;MSLRCVRSEQIPVHVLKSMRTMTELSLSLPIVAAFVVLLCLVATTVWGMVIRSRTLKLAPALARKGRRSSQGQPVMQQLESREMMDASMGNQALALEGESLTVNGVTYENVDMIALAKAFAASGAKMYGADWCPHCTVMKEKFGEGKYYLPFVEVSNYKHQTNSIGVEKNITSYPTWVFHEGTANEVRLTGDSHTLEELINAAGISVPQSEPLYFAEIPDHLELKAGQSYHIALDGYSPTGQNLTYTVTTSNGTIETSVLQNNRSLRVSTVRFGDMEFHLFEDEVGNITSRIVELAESGAYDGMLFHRVINNFMIQTGQVTDNSSPSQLWDAFDPDLRHNQSGMLALAKTAFDDTGTSQFYITEGDQSYLDFNHPVFGFLTEGDGVRESISNTYTNGSVPIWDVIVDKVSVFTDTENGVLRIKLPEGISENETVTVTVSDGQGNTISRTFHVSSKADDTDYNPFFSYIPNITLQPGQSTSFQLNATSVDGDPIVYTALSSMPNNLSFVLNQQTGLVQINTSVGLAPGVYTMQLAVSDQGVVINSPTNAAGILSNRLVDYQALVITVGNPNTLVNDTVHLTEDAPVVFNPMANDSNSSGDFAYETFKIVTPPAVGQLSYNASSGEVTYTPPADFNGSVSFQYSIANKHGLVSAPATVTLLVAAINDPPEALDDIFHADRDSATLLPVLKNDDKGAENEANDPVIVVLPSGFTNAGGQVVVVGDQIQYTPPTGFTGTDTFNYTINDAGLESTATVSVDVRDVSQFTITVGKDATSVDDHGAVTNLPQSDQIIEEWDSFWIEVWVTASGTGGDAITAASATLNFDSSMYRANSIVIGPGFSAAGGNSTNNSNGTVKLNATSTIAGLGADQRVLLGRVRFTPFANGLAAPVIDVSQGLDFSQFLTSVSNASLTVNGIGTLDSPTTDATPSTRLLPMIYDLNDDGKVDLGDLSEFVAAYGNYNSTKFIDFDLTGDLKGSGFDYFQLALGANFLSQDKKYQISPLVLDAAISDAILTNHTATGSWAESLSRSDILGMTSLLPENIISPEVTSDTNAVSFQIVDLPGNQLAKTVGSMIYIDDNAAGWGWFVDSTPLDSSEYQATGNSGHQQAITNSMANGRIDLLSVLLHELGHVAGLEHTDEGIMSSTILPGQRLTDREIGAFDETFYVAAVDQFFSDDE
;
A
#
# COMPACT_ATOMS: atom_id res chain seq x y z
N MET A 1 1.07 -22.37 41.18
CA MET A 1 0.79 -22.63 42.62
C MET A 1 2.10 -22.45 43.41
N SER A 2 2.08 -22.29 44.74
CA SER A 2 3.23 -21.73 45.51
C SER A 2 3.85 -22.67 46.56
N LEU A 3 5.14 -22.43 46.90
CA LEU A 3 5.89 -22.65 48.17
C LEU A 3 7.41 -22.45 47.84
N ARG A 4 8.30 -21.69 48.51
CA ARG A 4 8.56 -21.25 49.92
C ARG A 4 8.99 -22.39 50.88
N CYS A 5 9.98 -22.30 51.80
CA CYS A 5 11.14 -21.40 52.13
C CYS A 5 12.13 -22.23 53.05
N VAL A 6 12.97 -21.83 54.04
CA VAL A 6 13.21 -20.59 54.84
C VAL A 6 14.53 -20.62 55.68
N ARG A 7 15.38 -19.55 55.64
CA ARG A 7 16.39 -19.07 56.67
C ARG A 7 17.54 -20.04 57.08
N SER A 8 18.53 -19.73 57.96
CA SER A 8 18.82 -18.64 58.95
C SER A 8 20.37 -18.45 59.19
N GLU A 9 21.02 -17.27 59.18
CA GLU A 9 21.19 -16.19 60.22
C GLU A 9 22.53 -16.15 61.06
N GLN A 10 23.16 -14.95 61.08
CA GLN A 10 23.98 -14.26 62.14
C GLN A 10 25.43 -14.74 62.54
N ILE A 11 26.54 -13.99 62.32
CA ILE A 11 27.11 -12.76 62.99
C ILE A 11 27.81 -13.05 64.36
N PRO A 12 28.91 -12.37 64.89
CA PRO A 12 29.81 -11.26 64.43
C PRO A 12 31.37 -11.45 64.60
N VAL A 13 32.20 -10.47 64.18
CA VAL A 13 33.16 -9.63 64.99
C VAL A 13 34.29 -8.95 64.13
N HIS A 14 34.68 -7.72 64.51
CA HIS A 14 35.62 -6.69 63.93
C HIS A 14 37.10 -7.12 63.60
N VAL A 15 37.99 -6.34 62.93
CA VAL A 15 38.38 -4.89 63.09
C VAL A 15 39.10 -4.25 61.86
N LEU A 16 38.66 -3.03 61.44
CA LEU A 16 39.32 -2.00 60.56
C LEU A 16 39.68 -2.42 59.09
N LYS A 17 39.80 -1.53 58.08
CA LYS A 17 40.06 -0.07 58.02
C LYS A 17 39.62 0.56 56.66
N SER A 18 39.29 1.87 56.60
CA SER A 18 39.07 2.72 55.38
C SER A 18 37.83 2.39 54.51
N MET A 19 36.75 3.18 54.49
CA MET A 19 36.51 4.45 53.74
C MET A 19 36.58 4.31 52.20
N ARG A 20 35.59 4.77 51.39
CA ARG A 20 34.32 5.52 51.63
C ARG A 20 33.33 5.26 50.45
N THR A 21 32.08 4.80 50.68
CA THR A 21 30.79 5.57 50.69
C THR A 21 30.51 6.39 49.42
N MET A 22 29.53 6.01 48.58
CA MET A 22 28.07 6.30 48.70
C MET A 22 27.74 7.78 48.44
N THR A 23 27.13 8.13 47.29
CA THR A 23 25.69 8.09 46.93
C THR A 23 24.80 9.07 47.71
N GLU A 24 24.09 9.90 46.95
CA GLU A 24 22.76 10.51 47.17
C GLU A 24 22.22 10.79 48.59
N LEU A 25 21.59 11.97 48.77
CA LEU A 25 20.12 12.03 48.89
C LEU A 25 19.53 13.47 48.81
N SER A 26 18.61 13.67 47.85
CA SER A 26 17.29 14.33 48.02
C SER A 26 17.09 15.81 48.43
N LEU A 27 15.89 16.28 48.06
CA LEU A 27 14.99 17.24 48.76
C LEU A 27 15.11 18.78 48.56
N SER A 28 14.14 19.28 47.76
CA SER A 28 13.28 20.48 47.97
C SER A 28 13.87 21.90 48.00
N LEU A 29 13.38 22.71 47.03
CA LEU A 29 12.77 24.06 47.14
C LEU A 29 12.66 24.66 48.57
N PRO A 30 12.76 26.02 48.79
CA PRO A 30 11.93 26.97 48.02
C PRO A 30 12.35 28.49 47.94
N ILE A 31 11.53 29.29 47.22
CA ILE A 31 10.97 30.63 47.60
C ILE A 31 11.79 31.96 47.46
N VAL A 32 11.22 32.85 46.60
CA VAL A 32 10.95 34.32 46.75
C VAL A 32 12.00 35.42 46.41
N ALA A 33 11.47 36.44 45.71
CA ALA A 33 11.83 37.87 45.52
C ALA A 33 13.29 38.34 45.74
N ALA A 34 13.98 38.99 44.78
CA ALA A 34 13.67 40.17 43.95
C ALA A 34 13.82 41.56 44.64
N PHE A 35 14.13 42.56 43.79
CA PHE A 35 13.92 44.03 43.92
C PHE A 35 15.05 44.98 44.47
N VAL A 36 15.24 46.07 43.70
CA VAL A 36 15.87 47.39 43.99
C VAL A 36 17.43 47.46 43.96
N VAL A 37 17.92 48.71 43.74
CA VAL A 37 19.32 49.23 43.83
C VAL A 37 20.12 49.11 42.51
N LEU A 38 20.49 50.21 41.79
CA LEU A 38 20.27 51.65 42.02
C LEU A 38 20.55 52.51 40.75
N LEU A 39 20.11 53.79 40.76
CA LEU A 39 20.64 55.02 40.09
C LEU A 39 21.43 54.87 38.74
N CYS A 40 21.08 55.49 37.59
CA CYS A 40 20.72 56.88 37.23
C CYS A 40 21.81 57.56 36.37
N LEU A 41 21.40 58.61 35.65
CA LEU A 41 22.17 59.58 34.83
C LEU A 41 22.50 59.16 33.37
N VAL A 42 22.48 60.03 32.35
CA VAL A 42 21.66 61.22 31.96
C VAL A 42 22.24 61.78 30.65
N ALA A 43 21.44 62.55 29.88
CA ALA A 43 21.84 63.42 28.76
C ALA A 43 22.22 62.74 27.41
N THR A 44 21.89 63.27 26.22
CA THR A 44 20.82 64.16 25.69
C THR A 44 20.98 64.27 24.16
N THR A 45 19.97 64.78 23.43
CA THR A 45 20.08 65.46 22.09
C THR A 45 20.49 64.63 20.85
N VAL A 46 20.11 64.92 19.59
CA VAL A 46 18.98 65.68 18.98
C VAL A 46 18.88 65.34 17.47
N TRP A 47 17.66 65.30 16.90
CA TRP A 47 17.34 65.28 15.43
C TRP A 47 17.85 64.04 14.62
N GLY A 48 17.35 63.76 13.40
CA GLY A 48 16.25 64.38 12.65
C GLY A 48 16.02 63.74 11.26
N MET A 49 14.86 63.98 10.65
CA MET A 49 14.49 63.57 9.27
C MET A 49 15.25 64.36 8.18
N VAL A 50 14.87 64.14 6.89
CA VAL A 50 15.07 64.95 5.64
C VAL A 50 16.15 64.39 4.68
N ILE A 51 15.91 64.15 3.38
CA ILE A 51 14.69 64.02 2.54
C ILE A 51 15.06 63.46 1.13
N ARG A 52 14.07 62.99 0.34
CA ARG A 52 13.97 62.83 -1.16
C ARG A 52 15.23 62.74 -2.09
N SER A 53 15.16 62.19 -3.30
CA SER A 53 14.31 61.16 -3.96
C SER A 53 14.73 61.05 -5.45
N ARG A 54 14.89 59.83 -6.00
CA ARG A 54 15.18 59.57 -7.44
C ARG A 54 16.58 60.11 -7.86
N THR A 55 17.23 59.69 -8.96
CA THR A 55 16.73 59.15 -10.25
C THR A 55 17.65 58.12 -10.93
N LEU A 56 17.01 57.14 -11.58
CA LEU A 56 17.35 56.55 -12.89
C LEU A 56 18.66 55.74 -13.11
N LYS A 57 18.42 54.45 -13.43
CA LYS A 57 18.95 53.67 -14.57
C LYS A 57 20.36 53.03 -14.53
N LEU A 58 20.28 51.69 -14.57
CA LEU A 58 21.02 50.73 -15.41
C LEU A 58 22.43 50.27 -14.97
N ALA A 59 22.72 49.05 -15.43
CA ALA A 59 23.81 48.13 -15.06
C ALA A 59 25.05 48.31 -15.99
N PRO A 60 26.15 47.49 -15.97
CA PRO A 60 26.29 46.16 -15.34
C PRO A 60 27.64 45.77 -14.67
N ALA A 61 27.58 44.63 -13.93
CA ALA A 61 28.56 43.54 -13.70
C ALA A 61 30.05 43.81 -13.36
N LEU A 62 30.57 43.17 -12.27
CA LEU A 62 31.47 41.98 -12.33
C LEU A 62 32.10 41.54 -10.96
N ALA A 63 31.93 40.25 -10.64
CA ALA A 63 32.88 39.26 -10.08
C ALA A 63 33.55 39.30 -8.66
N ARG A 64 33.79 38.06 -8.17
CA ARG A 64 34.78 37.52 -7.19
C ARG A 64 34.56 37.59 -5.66
N LYS A 65 34.76 36.43 -5.00
CA LYS A 65 34.91 36.19 -3.53
C LYS A 65 35.68 34.86 -3.31
N GLY A 66 36.06 34.50 -2.07
CA GLY A 66 36.81 33.26 -1.75
C GLY A 66 36.69 32.78 -0.28
N ARG A 67 37.09 31.52 -0.01
CA ARG A 67 36.90 30.72 1.23
C ARG A 67 37.90 31.02 2.38
N ARG A 68 37.55 30.56 3.60
CA ARG A 68 38.46 30.20 4.72
C ARG A 68 37.77 29.24 5.72
N SER A 69 38.55 28.52 6.53
CA SER A 69 38.13 27.44 7.46
C SER A 69 38.59 27.69 8.92
N SER A 70 38.12 26.87 9.89
CA SER A 70 38.62 26.82 11.29
C SER A 70 38.15 25.59 12.09
N GLN A 71 39.01 25.04 12.96
CA GLN A 71 38.73 23.97 13.94
C GLN A 71 38.20 24.49 15.31
N GLY A 72 37.73 23.60 16.20
CA GLY A 72 37.31 23.86 17.61
C GLY A 72 37.34 22.62 18.53
N GLN A 73 36.80 22.69 19.78
CA GLN A 73 36.68 21.68 20.91
C GLN A 73 37.52 21.96 22.20
N PRO A 74 37.35 21.31 23.39
CA PRO A 74 36.21 20.54 24.02
C PRO A 74 36.02 20.64 25.58
N VAL A 75 35.07 19.85 26.17
CA VAL A 75 35.26 18.76 27.22
C VAL A 75 34.07 18.56 28.21
N MET A 76 33.46 17.34 28.27
CA MET A 76 32.87 16.52 29.40
C MET A 76 32.04 17.14 30.57
N GLN A 77 31.02 16.51 31.21
CA GLN A 77 30.37 15.16 31.12
C GLN A 77 28.96 15.13 31.82
N GLN A 78 28.26 13.98 31.71
CA GLN A 78 27.12 13.42 32.50
C GLN A 78 25.67 13.83 32.14
N LEU A 79 24.92 12.89 31.54
CA LEU A 79 23.53 12.54 31.93
C LEU A 79 22.98 11.23 31.27
N GLU A 80 23.78 10.17 31.20
CA GLU A 80 23.36 8.86 30.66
C GLU A 80 22.33 8.18 31.59
N SER A 81 21.11 7.90 31.10
CA SER A 81 20.11 6.97 31.71
C SER A 81 18.74 6.93 31.02
N ARG A 82 18.35 7.91 30.20
CA ARG A 82 17.08 7.87 29.43
C ARG A 82 17.19 7.14 28.09
N GLU A 83 18.35 7.22 27.43
CA GLU A 83 18.59 6.68 26.08
C GLU A 83 18.33 5.15 25.99
N MET A 84 18.49 4.41 27.10
CA MET A 84 18.21 2.96 27.13
C MET A 84 16.72 2.57 27.24
N MET A 85 15.77 3.53 27.31
CA MET A 85 14.34 3.21 27.24
C MET A 85 13.77 3.37 25.83
N ASP A 86 14.17 4.38 25.08
CA ASP A 86 13.62 4.62 23.73
C ASP A 86 14.09 3.52 22.74
N ALA A 87 15.35 3.07 22.87
CA ALA A 87 15.87 1.89 22.18
C ALA A 87 15.13 0.57 22.52
N SER A 88 14.34 0.53 23.59
CA SER A 88 13.54 -0.64 23.99
C SER A 88 12.11 -0.63 23.43
N MET A 89 11.68 0.43 22.74
CA MET A 89 10.29 0.58 22.27
C MET A 89 10.12 0.49 20.75
N GLY A 90 11.19 0.23 19.99
CA GLY A 90 11.09 -0.17 18.59
C GLY A 90 10.73 0.93 17.58
N ASN A 91 10.80 2.21 17.98
CA ASN A 91 10.83 3.29 16.99
C ASN A 91 12.09 3.13 16.13
N GLN A 92 11.90 3.06 14.81
CA GLN A 92 12.97 2.82 13.86
C GLN A 92 13.95 4.00 13.79
N ALA A 93 15.14 3.75 13.22
CA ALA A 93 16.01 4.82 12.77
C ALA A 93 15.23 5.76 11.84
N LEU A 94 15.42 7.07 12.00
CA LEU A 94 14.85 8.07 11.10
C LEU A 94 15.58 7.95 9.76
N ALA A 95 14.95 7.27 8.80
CA ALA A 95 15.44 7.21 7.43
C ALA A 95 15.32 8.60 6.78
N LEU A 96 16.26 8.93 5.90
CA LEU A 96 16.32 10.26 5.30
C LEU A 96 15.57 10.32 3.98
N GLU A 97 14.63 11.27 3.94
CA GLU A 97 13.88 11.78 2.80
C GLU A 97 12.85 10.81 2.16
N GLY A 98 11.83 11.39 1.51
CA GLY A 98 10.63 10.68 1.02
C GLY A 98 9.49 10.46 2.03
N GLU A 99 9.70 10.67 3.34
CA GLU A 99 8.73 10.27 4.40
C GLU A 99 7.30 10.83 4.24
N SER A 100 6.34 9.98 4.62
CA SER A 100 4.91 10.26 4.77
C SER A 100 4.63 11.12 6.02
N LEU A 101 4.78 12.44 5.92
CA LEU A 101 4.66 13.32 7.08
C LEU A 101 3.20 13.56 7.48
N THR A 102 2.77 13.05 8.63
CA THR A 102 1.46 13.38 9.20
C THR A 102 1.50 14.71 9.95
N VAL A 103 0.60 15.64 9.60
CA VAL A 103 0.39 16.93 10.29
C VAL A 103 -1.10 17.13 10.53
N ASN A 104 -1.51 17.26 11.79
CA ASN A 104 -2.89 17.42 12.24
C ASN A 104 -3.85 16.33 11.72
N GLY A 105 -3.35 15.11 11.51
CA GLY A 105 -4.10 13.98 10.97
C GLY A 105 -4.23 13.93 9.44
N VAL A 106 -3.55 14.82 8.71
CA VAL A 106 -3.38 14.73 7.24
C VAL A 106 -1.98 14.22 6.95
N THR A 107 -1.87 13.11 6.22
CA THR A 107 -0.58 12.58 5.76
C THR A 107 -0.17 13.24 4.44
N TYR A 108 1.03 13.79 4.41
CA TYR A 108 1.65 14.39 3.24
C TYR A 108 2.79 13.48 2.77
N GLU A 109 2.53 12.74 1.69
CA GLU A 109 3.57 11.97 0.99
C GLU A 109 4.56 12.91 0.27
N ASN A 110 5.80 12.45 0.05
CA ASN A 110 6.82 13.14 -0.75
C ASN A 110 7.09 14.60 -0.33
N VAL A 111 7.34 14.84 0.96
CA VAL A 111 7.60 16.21 1.47
C VAL A 111 8.93 16.75 0.95
N ASP A 112 8.90 17.93 0.31
CA ASP A 112 10.09 18.66 -0.13
C ASP A 112 10.76 19.31 1.10
N MET A 113 11.73 18.62 1.71
CA MET A 113 12.43 19.10 2.90
C MET A 113 13.21 20.39 2.65
N ILE A 114 13.68 20.61 1.42
CA ILE A 114 14.34 21.84 1.00
C ILE A 114 13.36 23.02 0.95
N ALA A 115 12.17 22.84 0.35
CA ALA A 115 11.12 23.87 0.35
C ALA A 115 10.53 24.06 1.75
N LEU A 116 10.45 23.02 2.57
CA LEU A 116 10.00 23.09 3.96
C LEU A 116 10.96 23.94 4.79
N ALA A 117 12.27 23.68 4.73
CA ALA A 117 13.29 24.51 5.38
C ALA A 117 13.29 25.97 4.89
N LYS A 118 13.09 26.18 3.57
CA LYS A 118 12.90 27.52 2.98
C LYS A 118 11.60 28.18 3.48
N ALA A 119 10.52 27.43 3.71
CA ALA A 119 9.27 27.93 4.27
C ALA A 119 9.41 28.30 5.76
N PHE A 120 10.16 27.52 6.54
CA PHE A 120 10.58 27.92 7.89
C PHE A 120 11.34 29.25 7.87
N ALA A 121 12.34 29.40 7.00
CA ALA A 121 13.06 30.67 6.85
C ALA A 121 12.15 31.83 6.39
N ALA A 122 11.18 31.57 5.51
CA ALA A 122 10.21 32.57 5.03
C ALA A 122 9.17 32.99 6.09
N SER A 123 8.78 32.09 7.00
CA SER A 123 7.90 32.38 8.14
C SER A 123 8.52 33.33 9.18
N GLY A 124 9.84 33.54 9.10
CA GLY A 124 10.61 34.29 10.10
C GLY A 124 11.03 33.48 11.32
N ALA A 125 10.82 32.16 11.31
CA ALA A 125 11.38 31.23 12.30
C ALA A 125 12.91 31.29 12.31
N LYS A 126 13.53 30.98 13.44
CA LYS A 126 15.00 30.91 13.61
C LYS A 126 15.41 29.77 14.51
N MET A 127 16.43 29.01 14.08
CA MET A 127 17.05 27.94 14.85
C MET A 127 18.35 28.45 15.45
N TYR A 128 18.32 28.86 16.72
CA TYR A 128 19.52 29.28 17.44
C TYR A 128 20.24 28.07 18.01
N GLY A 129 21.50 27.86 17.62
CA GLY A 129 22.30 26.74 18.13
C GLY A 129 23.80 26.98 17.98
N ALA A 130 24.56 25.89 17.94
CA ALA A 130 25.99 25.93 17.67
C ALA A 130 26.37 24.82 16.69
N ASP A 131 27.31 25.06 15.78
CA ASP A 131 27.73 24.07 14.79
C ASP A 131 28.47 22.86 15.39
N TRP A 132 28.93 22.95 16.64
CA TRP A 132 29.52 21.83 17.40
C TRP A 132 28.52 21.08 18.30
N CYS A 133 27.26 21.52 18.37
CA CYS A 133 26.26 20.99 19.31
C CYS A 133 25.57 19.75 18.70
N PRO A 134 25.70 18.53 19.27
CA PRO A 134 25.15 17.31 18.66
C PRO A 134 23.63 17.35 18.49
N HIS A 135 22.90 17.83 19.49
CA HIS A 135 21.45 18.10 19.40
C HIS A 135 21.09 19.07 18.26
N CYS A 136 22.00 19.98 17.90
CA CYS A 136 21.82 20.91 16.79
C CYS A 136 22.07 20.24 15.44
N THR A 137 22.95 19.23 15.38
CA THR A 137 23.10 18.34 14.23
C THR A 137 21.86 17.44 14.09
N VAL A 138 21.45 16.71 15.13
CA VAL A 138 20.23 15.87 15.13
C VAL A 138 19.00 16.67 14.67
N MET A 139 18.81 17.89 15.18
CA MET A 139 17.70 18.77 14.81
C MET A 139 17.82 19.36 13.39
N LYS A 140 19.05 19.48 12.84
CA LYS A 140 19.30 19.83 11.43
C LYS A 140 18.97 18.63 10.53
N GLU A 141 19.41 17.43 10.88
CA GLU A 141 19.20 16.19 10.11
C GLU A 141 17.72 15.77 10.03
N LYS A 142 16.85 16.20 10.97
CA LYS A 142 15.38 16.11 10.81
C LYS A 142 14.79 16.81 9.57
N PHE A 143 15.62 17.54 8.82
CA PHE A 143 15.27 18.20 7.56
C PHE A 143 16.10 17.70 6.37
N GLY A 144 16.86 16.61 6.51
CA GLY A 144 17.74 16.09 5.45
C GLY A 144 18.57 17.18 4.78
N GLU A 145 18.56 17.29 3.45
CA GLU A 145 19.24 18.35 2.71
C GLU A 145 18.72 19.77 3.03
N GLY A 146 17.46 19.88 3.43
CA GLY A 146 16.86 21.09 3.96
C GLY A 146 17.68 21.72 5.09
N LYS A 147 18.53 20.95 5.80
CA LYS A 147 19.48 21.44 6.81
C LYS A 147 20.31 22.65 6.39
N TYR A 148 20.71 22.73 5.13
CA TYR A 148 21.51 23.84 4.59
C TYR A 148 20.69 25.12 4.34
N TYR A 149 19.36 25.00 4.25
CA TYR A 149 18.43 26.11 4.03
C TYR A 149 17.68 26.54 5.30
N LEU A 150 17.85 25.82 6.41
CA LEU A 150 17.28 26.19 7.70
C LEU A 150 17.73 27.60 8.14
N PRO A 151 16.88 28.36 8.86
CA PRO A 151 17.21 29.68 9.40
C PRO A 151 18.11 29.57 10.64
N PHE A 152 19.25 28.90 10.51
CA PHE A 152 20.20 28.65 11.59
C PHE A 152 20.98 29.91 11.98
N VAL A 153 21.18 30.10 13.28
CA VAL A 153 21.93 31.22 13.85
C VAL A 153 22.91 30.72 14.89
N GLU A 154 24.20 30.77 14.56
CA GLU A 154 25.31 30.45 15.45
C GLU A 154 25.35 31.41 16.66
N VAL A 155 25.05 30.89 17.84
CA VAL A 155 24.96 31.63 19.12
C VAL A 155 26.03 31.26 20.13
N SER A 156 27.06 30.54 19.71
CA SER A 156 28.29 30.27 20.46
C SER A 156 29.52 30.91 19.81
N ASN A 157 30.71 30.58 20.32
CA ASN A 157 31.99 31.03 19.78
C ASN A 157 32.96 29.83 19.70
N TYR A 158 34.16 30.05 19.15
CA TYR A 158 35.21 29.01 19.01
C TYR A 158 35.71 28.38 20.33
N LYS A 159 35.20 28.82 21.49
CA LYS A 159 35.43 28.22 22.82
C LYS A 159 34.17 27.58 23.42
N HIS A 160 33.15 27.33 22.58
CA HIS A 160 31.90 26.66 22.96
C HIS A 160 31.10 27.45 24.02
N GLN A 161 31.29 28.77 24.07
CA GLN A 161 30.58 29.69 24.98
C GLN A 161 29.60 30.58 24.21
N THR A 162 28.45 30.89 24.81
CA THR A 162 27.41 31.74 24.21
C THR A 162 27.96 33.10 23.79
N ASN A 163 27.68 33.51 22.54
CA ASN A 163 28.13 34.77 21.96
C ASN A 163 27.14 35.92 22.22
N SER A 164 27.44 37.12 21.72
CA SER A 164 26.61 38.31 21.92
C SER A 164 25.19 38.17 21.37
N ILE A 165 24.98 37.41 20.29
CA ILE A 165 23.65 37.15 19.73
C ILE A 165 22.88 36.22 20.66
N GLY A 166 23.50 35.15 21.16
CA GLY A 166 22.88 34.24 22.12
C GLY A 166 22.46 34.92 23.42
N VAL A 167 23.28 35.85 23.92
CA VAL A 167 22.96 36.68 25.09
C VAL A 167 21.85 37.69 24.79
N GLU A 168 21.90 38.40 23.66
CA GLU A 168 20.84 39.35 23.24
C GLU A 168 19.48 38.66 23.09
N LYS A 169 19.47 37.45 22.50
CA LYS A 169 18.27 36.67 22.23
C LYS A 169 17.85 35.75 23.38
N ASN A 170 18.54 35.80 24.51
CA ASN A 170 18.28 35.00 25.72
C ASN A 170 18.19 33.48 25.40
N ILE A 171 19.17 32.96 24.68
CA ILE A 171 19.27 31.54 24.32
C ILE A 171 20.08 30.81 25.40
N THR A 172 19.41 29.93 26.15
CA THR A 172 19.98 29.22 27.32
C THR A 172 20.15 27.72 27.10
N SER A 173 19.74 27.21 25.94
CA SER A 173 19.81 25.79 25.56
C SER A 173 19.97 25.68 24.05
N TYR A 174 20.58 24.59 23.56
CA TYR A 174 20.85 24.40 22.14
C TYR A 174 20.30 23.03 21.68
N PRO A 175 19.58 22.95 20.55
CA PRO A 175 19.04 24.07 19.78
C PRO A 175 17.90 24.79 20.53
N THR A 176 17.61 26.03 20.15
CA THR A 176 16.38 26.76 20.51
C THR A 176 15.75 27.30 19.23
N TRP A 177 14.57 26.80 18.89
CA TRP A 177 13.74 27.38 17.84
C TRP A 177 12.93 28.56 18.40
N VAL A 178 12.86 29.65 17.65
CA VAL A 178 12.02 30.82 17.95
C VAL A 178 11.16 31.13 16.73
N PHE A 179 9.85 31.19 16.94
CA PHE A 179 8.85 31.49 15.92
C PHE A 179 8.18 32.83 16.22
N HIS A 180 7.83 33.58 15.18
CA HIS A 180 7.22 34.90 15.28
C HIS A 180 7.98 35.88 16.21
N GLU A 181 9.31 35.90 16.12
CA GLU A 181 10.23 36.67 16.98
C GLU A 181 9.82 38.15 17.09
N GLY A 182 9.71 38.66 18.32
CA GLY A 182 9.36 40.05 18.61
C GLY A 182 7.88 40.40 18.47
N THR A 183 7.00 39.42 18.23
CA THR A 183 5.54 39.63 18.22
C THR A 183 4.90 39.31 19.58
N ALA A 184 3.59 39.55 19.72
CA ALA A 184 2.82 39.12 20.89
C ALA A 184 2.63 37.60 20.98
N ASN A 185 2.95 36.86 19.90
CA ASN A 185 2.77 35.41 19.77
C ASN A 185 4.13 34.70 19.59
N GLU A 186 5.22 35.24 20.16
CA GLU A 186 6.54 34.60 20.07
C GLU A 186 6.52 33.23 20.78
N VAL A 187 6.75 32.15 20.02
CA VAL A 187 6.85 30.77 20.52
C VAL A 187 8.33 30.38 20.59
N ARG A 188 8.72 29.66 21.64
CA ARG A 188 10.07 29.11 21.81
C ARG A 188 10.01 27.62 22.12
N LEU A 189 10.72 26.83 21.32
CA LEU A 189 10.90 25.38 21.50
C LEU A 189 12.39 25.11 21.74
N THR A 190 12.74 24.17 22.62
CA THR A 190 14.11 24.04 23.17
C THR A 190 14.52 22.59 23.32
N GLY A 191 15.66 22.23 22.72
CA GLY A 191 16.09 20.83 22.56
C GLY A 191 15.71 20.28 21.18
N ASP A 192 16.13 19.04 20.93
CA ASP A 192 16.04 18.30 19.67
C ASP A 192 14.94 17.22 19.66
N SER A 193 14.27 17.00 20.79
CA SER A 193 13.16 16.05 20.94
C SER A 193 11.85 16.50 20.30
N HIS A 194 11.84 17.61 19.56
CA HIS A 194 10.65 18.16 18.90
C HIS A 194 10.39 17.46 17.57
N THR A 195 9.11 17.17 17.27
CA THR A 195 8.72 16.54 15.99
C THR A 195 8.63 17.59 14.88
N LEU A 196 8.71 17.15 13.61
CA LEU A 196 8.58 18.05 12.47
C LEU A 196 7.18 18.71 12.45
N GLU A 197 6.14 17.96 12.82
CA GLU A 197 4.77 18.46 13.05
C GLU A 197 4.71 19.60 14.10
N GLU A 198 5.36 19.44 15.26
CA GLU A 198 5.38 20.48 16.31
C GLU A 198 5.99 21.79 15.79
N LEU A 199 7.08 21.71 15.01
CA LEU A 199 7.70 22.87 14.39
C LEU A 199 6.78 23.52 13.34
N ILE A 200 6.16 22.72 12.48
CA ILE A 200 5.29 23.19 11.37
C ILE A 200 4.08 23.93 11.95
N ASN A 201 3.45 23.34 12.97
CA ASN A 201 2.36 23.97 13.72
C ASN A 201 2.82 25.23 14.46
N ALA A 202 4.04 25.26 15.01
CA ALA A 202 4.59 26.46 15.67
C ALA A 202 5.03 27.57 14.70
N ALA A 203 5.31 27.25 13.44
CA ALA A 203 5.64 28.22 12.38
C ALA A 203 4.40 28.71 11.60
N GLY A 204 3.32 27.92 11.58
CA GLY A 204 2.10 28.21 10.83
C GLY A 204 2.28 28.09 9.31
N ILE A 205 3.08 27.12 8.86
CA ILE A 205 3.39 26.89 7.43
C ILE A 205 2.65 25.67 6.88
N SER A 206 2.37 25.67 5.58
CA SER A 206 1.90 24.49 4.84
C SER A 206 3.06 23.55 4.52
N VAL A 207 2.83 22.24 4.61
CA VAL A 207 3.77 21.22 4.12
C VAL A 207 3.87 21.32 2.59
N PRO A 208 5.07 21.51 1.99
CA PRO A 208 5.26 21.44 0.55
C PRO A 208 5.52 19.99 0.13
N GLN A 209 4.88 19.55 -0.96
CA GLN A 209 5.08 18.22 -1.55
C GLN A 209 5.82 18.36 -2.89
N SER A 210 6.68 17.39 -3.20
CA SER A 210 7.42 17.26 -4.45
C SER A 210 6.78 16.21 -5.36
N GLU A 211 6.73 16.50 -6.66
CA GLU A 211 6.58 15.48 -7.71
C GLU A 211 7.87 15.17 -8.49
N PRO A 212 8.85 16.09 -8.71
CA PRO A 212 10.06 15.72 -9.44
C PRO A 212 10.99 14.78 -8.65
N LEU A 213 11.50 13.78 -9.38
CA LEU A 213 12.74 13.02 -9.12
C LEU A 213 13.85 13.88 -8.50
N TYR A 214 14.59 13.33 -7.53
CA TYR A 214 15.70 14.04 -6.87
C TYR A 214 17.10 13.60 -7.34
N PHE A 215 18.10 14.48 -7.19
CA PHE A 215 19.52 14.22 -7.47
C PHE A 215 20.43 15.22 -6.73
N ALA A 216 21.37 14.74 -5.93
CA ALA A 216 22.32 15.52 -5.12
C ALA A 216 23.21 16.50 -5.92
N GLU A 217 23.63 17.60 -5.28
CA GLU A 217 24.56 18.57 -5.87
C GLU A 217 25.98 17.98 -6.05
N ILE A 218 26.34 17.65 -7.29
CA ILE A 218 27.71 17.22 -7.65
C ILE A 218 28.68 18.41 -7.79
N PRO A 219 30.00 18.24 -7.58
CA PRO A 219 30.94 19.38 -7.49
C PRO A 219 31.09 20.17 -8.80
N ASP A 220 30.87 21.49 -8.80
CA ASP A 220 31.00 22.40 -9.96
C ASP A 220 32.25 22.16 -10.84
N HIS A 221 33.38 21.82 -10.22
CA HIS A 221 34.68 21.69 -10.87
C HIS A 221 35.61 20.72 -10.13
N LEU A 222 36.24 19.79 -10.86
CA LEU A 222 37.24 18.86 -10.35
C LEU A 222 38.61 19.03 -11.05
N GLU A 223 39.68 19.05 -10.25
CA GLU A 223 41.07 19.05 -10.72
C GLU A 223 41.65 17.64 -10.54
N LEU A 224 41.71 16.85 -11.63
CA LEU A 224 42.10 15.44 -11.57
C LEU A 224 43.58 15.25 -11.87
N LYS A 225 44.27 14.43 -11.06
CA LYS A 225 45.61 13.91 -11.38
C LYS A 225 45.49 13.01 -12.61
N ALA A 226 46.26 13.27 -13.66
CA ALA A 226 46.27 12.41 -14.85
C ALA A 226 46.70 10.98 -14.48
N GLY A 227 46.12 9.98 -15.17
CA GLY A 227 46.29 8.56 -14.86
C GLY A 227 45.40 8.03 -13.73
N GLN A 228 44.91 8.90 -12.83
CA GLN A 228 44.08 8.47 -11.68
C GLN A 228 42.57 8.48 -11.96
N SER A 229 41.90 7.48 -11.39
CA SER A 229 40.44 7.51 -11.18
C SER A 229 40.06 8.28 -9.91
N TYR A 230 38.87 8.87 -9.95
CA TYR A 230 38.26 9.68 -8.91
C TYR A 230 36.78 9.32 -8.81
N HIS A 231 36.20 9.31 -7.61
CA HIS A 231 34.84 8.80 -7.39
C HIS A 231 33.92 9.93 -6.90
N ILE A 232 32.76 10.09 -7.56
CA ILE A 232 31.76 11.10 -7.20
C ILE A 232 30.51 10.35 -6.76
N ALA A 233 29.98 10.69 -5.58
CA ALA A 233 28.72 10.14 -5.09
C ALA A 233 27.59 10.57 -6.03
N LEU A 234 26.79 9.60 -6.47
CA LEU A 234 25.54 9.84 -7.15
C LEU A 234 24.44 9.48 -6.15
N ASP A 235 24.05 10.46 -5.36
CA ASP A 235 22.95 10.39 -4.39
C ASP A 235 21.69 10.95 -5.07
N GLY A 236 20.57 10.26 -4.99
CA GLY A 236 19.30 10.69 -5.58
C GLY A 236 18.15 9.83 -5.08
N TYR A 237 16.93 10.37 -5.14
CA TYR A 237 15.75 9.75 -4.55
C TYR A 237 14.55 9.77 -5.50
N SER A 238 13.75 8.70 -5.48
CA SER A 238 12.59 8.49 -6.33
C SER A 238 11.27 8.67 -5.56
N PRO A 239 10.49 9.76 -5.78
CA PRO A 239 9.17 9.98 -5.17
C PRO A 239 8.10 8.91 -5.51
N THR A 240 8.45 7.92 -6.32
CA THR A 240 7.62 6.78 -6.74
C THR A 240 8.26 5.43 -6.41
N GLY A 241 9.36 5.42 -5.63
CA GLY A 241 10.08 4.22 -5.20
C GLY A 241 10.65 3.38 -6.35
N GLN A 242 10.96 4.00 -7.50
CA GLN A 242 11.54 3.32 -8.67
C GLN A 242 13.06 3.40 -8.64
N ASN A 243 13.73 2.26 -8.90
CA ASN A 243 15.19 2.20 -9.03
C ASN A 243 15.73 3.27 -9.98
N LEU A 244 16.78 3.97 -9.55
CA LEU A 244 17.36 5.06 -10.34
C LEU A 244 18.48 4.56 -11.25
N THR A 245 18.48 5.05 -12.49
CA THR A 245 19.54 4.78 -13.46
C THR A 245 20.30 6.07 -13.76
N TYR A 246 21.61 6.09 -13.51
CA TYR A 246 22.45 7.22 -13.91
C TYR A 246 23.11 6.96 -15.27
N THR A 247 23.13 8.00 -16.09
CA THR A 247 23.83 8.04 -17.38
C THR A 247 24.79 9.21 -17.42
N VAL A 248 25.93 9.05 -18.09
CA VAL A 248 26.96 10.09 -18.17
C VAL A 248 27.31 10.36 -19.63
N THR A 249 27.42 11.65 -19.97
CA THR A 249 27.91 12.12 -21.26
C THR A 249 28.97 13.19 -21.04
N THR A 250 29.92 13.28 -21.96
CA THR A 250 31.09 14.16 -21.83
C THR A 250 31.27 14.95 -23.14
N SER A 251 31.80 16.17 -23.07
CA SER A 251 31.75 17.09 -24.22
C SER A 251 32.67 16.72 -25.39
N ASN A 252 33.76 15.99 -25.12
CA ASN A 252 34.82 15.69 -26.09
C ASN A 252 35.05 14.17 -26.25
N GLY A 253 34.68 13.37 -25.24
CA GLY A 253 34.97 11.94 -25.16
C GLY A 253 36.43 11.63 -24.79
N THR A 254 37.09 12.52 -24.04
CA THR A 254 38.54 12.42 -23.73
C THR A 254 38.86 11.89 -22.34
N ILE A 255 37.94 12.01 -21.39
CA ILE A 255 37.94 11.30 -20.10
C ILE A 255 37.28 9.91 -20.22
N GLU A 256 37.71 8.99 -19.38
CA GLU A 256 37.03 7.71 -19.16
C GLU A 256 36.03 7.88 -18.01
N THR A 257 34.81 7.35 -18.17
CA THR A 257 33.75 7.41 -17.15
C THR A 257 32.99 6.10 -17.06
N SER A 258 32.76 5.61 -15.84
CA SER A 258 31.92 4.44 -15.57
C SER A 258 31.04 4.72 -14.35
N VAL A 259 29.73 4.48 -14.49
CA VAL A 259 28.79 4.48 -13.35
C VAL A 259 28.83 3.10 -12.71
N LEU A 260 29.01 3.07 -11.39
CA LEU A 260 28.97 1.88 -10.54
C LEU A 260 27.63 1.90 -9.78
N GLN A 261 26.82 0.85 -9.95
CA GLN A 261 25.52 0.63 -9.33
C GLN A 261 25.30 -0.87 -9.13
N ASN A 262 24.28 -1.28 -8.37
CA ASN A 262 23.87 -2.67 -8.11
C ASN A 262 24.79 -3.48 -7.17
N ASN A 263 26.03 -3.05 -6.93
CA ASN A 263 26.85 -3.55 -5.82
C ASN A 263 26.23 -3.15 -4.47
N ARG A 264 26.52 -3.92 -3.41
CA ARG A 264 25.93 -3.67 -2.08
C ARG A 264 26.52 -2.42 -1.43
N SER A 265 25.71 -1.76 -0.62
CA SER A 265 26.14 -0.65 0.24
C SER A 265 26.31 -1.14 1.68
N LEU A 266 27.27 -0.53 2.38
CA LEU A 266 27.58 -0.73 3.79
C LEU A 266 27.15 0.50 4.58
N ARG A 267 26.16 0.35 5.47
CA ARG A 267 25.74 1.39 6.41
C ARG A 267 26.47 1.20 7.74
N VAL A 268 27.16 2.24 8.19
CA VAL A 268 27.86 2.31 9.48
C VAL A 268 27.12 3.29 10.38
N SER A 269 26.26 2.77 11.26
CA SER A 269 25.48 3.56 12.21
C SER A 269 26.30 3.91 13.45
N THR A 270 26.14 5.13 13.97
CA THR A 270 26.89 5.58 15.16
C THR A 270 25.97 6.17 16.23
N VAL A 271 26.24 5.83 17.50
CA VAL A 271 25.38 6.14 18.66
C VAL A 271 25.13 7.64 18.87
N ARG A 272 25.94 8.53 18.28
CA ARG A 272 25.92 9.99 18.55
C ARG A 272 26.04 10.91 17.35
N PHE A 273 26.35 10.40 16.14
CA PHE A 273 26.60 11.25 14.97
C PHE A 273 25.65 10.98 13.80
N GLY A 274 25.00 9.80 13.76
CA GLY A 274 24.15 9.36 12.64
C GLY A 274 24.79 8.22 11.85
N ASP A 275 24.26 7.98 10.66
CA ASP A 275 24.68 6.93 9.74
C ASP A 275 25.69 7.46 8.70
N MET A 276 26.53 6.57 8.17
CA MET A 276 27.37 6.81 6.99
C MET A 276 27.19 5.64 6.03
N GLU A 277 26.97 5.92 4.75
CA GLU A 277 26.74 4.88 3.74
C GLU A 277 27.88 4.82 2.73
N PHE A 278 28.33 3.60 2.42
CA PHE A 278 29.44 3.36 1.50
C PHE A 278 29.06 2.34 0.44
N HIS A 279 29.10 2.72 -0.83
CA HIS A 279 29.07 1.79 -1.94
C HIS A 279 30.32 0.89 -1.90
N LEU A 280 30.15 -0.43 -1.99
CA LEU A 280 31.27 -1.39 -1.96
C LEU A 280 31.80 -1.69 -3.37
N PHE A 281 33.13 -1.70 -3.52
CA PHE A 281 33.81 -2.03 -4.77
C PHE A 281 33.94 -3.55 -4.93
N GLU A 282 32.79 -4.23 -5.05
CA GLU A 282 32.71 -5.70 -5.04
C GLU A 282 33.27 -6.36 -6.31
N ASP A 283 33.24 -5.65 -7.45
CA ASP A 283 33.84 -6.12 -8.71
C ASP A 283 35.36 -6.00 -8.70
N GLU A 284 35.91 -4.90 -8.17
CA GLU A 284 37.35 -4.65 -8.11
C GLU A 284 38.06 -5.44 -6.99
N VAL A 285 37.50 -5.49 -5.78
CA VAL A 285 38.14 -6.08 -4.58
C VAL A 285 37.21 -7.00 -3.79
N GLY A 286 36.40 -7.78 -4.50
CA GLY A 286 35.33 -8.64 -3.95
C GLY A 286 35.73 -9.64 -2.86
N ASN A 287 37.01 -10.01 -2.72
CA ASN A 287 37.47 -10.83 -1.59
C ASN A 287 37.52 -10.03 -0.28
N ILE A 288 37.91 -8.75 -0.32
CA ILE A 288 37.90 -7.85 0.83
C ILE A 288 36.46 -7.50 1.19
N THR A 289 35.63 -7.08 0.22
CA THR A 289 34.22 -6.75 0.51
C THR A 289 33.49 -7.93 1.10
N SER A 290 33.68 -9.15 0.58
CA SER A 290 33.11 -10.38 1.14
C SER A 290 33.47 -10.60 2.61
N ARG A 291 34.70 -10.29 3.06
CA ARG A 291 35.06 -10.40 4.48
C ARG A 291 34.44 -9.31 5.33
N ILE A 292 34.42 -8.07 4.85
CA ILE A 292 33.78 -6.95 5.57
C ILE A 292 32.29 -7.24 5.76
N VAL A 293 31.64 -7.77 4.72
CA VAL A 293 30.25 -8.23 4.74
C VAL A 293 30.06 -9.37 5.76
N GLU A 294 30.88 -10.43 5.73
CA GLU A 294 30.82 -11.53 6.71
C GLU A 294 30.96 -11.03 8.16
N LEU A 295 31.84 -10.06 8.40
CA LEU A 295 32.05 -9.44 9.71
C LEU A 295 30.89 -8.52 10.13
N ALA A 296 30.25 -7.81 9.18
CA ALA A 296 29.05 -7.01 9.44
C ALA A 296 27.81 -7.89 9.70
N GLU A 297 27.57 -8.89 8.86
CA GLU A 297 26.44 -9.84 8.99
C GLU A 297 26.53 -10.69 10.27
N SER A 298 27.73 -10.92 10.81
CA SER A 298 27.94 -11.56 12.11
C SER A 298 27.87 -10.61 13.32
N GLY A 299 27.60 -9.31 13.11
CA GLY A 299 27.53 -8.29 14.16
C GLY A 299 28.88 -7.97 14.81
N ALA A 300 30.00 -8.34 14.16
CA ALA A 300 31.33 -8.27 14.76
C ALA A 300 31.87 -6.84 14.92
N TYR A 301 31.25 -5.87 14.24
CA TYR A 301 31.55 -4.43 14.36
C TYR A 301 30.67 -3.69 15.39
N ASP A 302 29.62 -4.32 15.90
CA ASP A 302 28.61 -3.65 16.72
C ASP A 302 29.20 -3.30 18.11
N GLY A 303 29.00 -2.07 18.55
CA GLY A 303 29.62 -1.51 19.76
C GLY A 303 31.13 -1.18 19.64
N MET A 304 31.75 -1.28 18.46
CA MET A 304 33.18 -0.96 18.31
C MET A 304 33.47 0.55 18.37
N LEU A 305 34.69 0.89 18.83
CA LEU A 305 35.16 2.27 18.91
C LEU A 305 35.91 2.71 17.65
N PHE A 306 35.61 3.90 17.14
CA PHE A 306 36.54 4.70 16.34
C PHE A 306 37.65 5.25 17.25
N HIS A 307 38.55 4.37 17.71
CA HIS A 307 39.58 4.72 18.69
C HIS A 307 40.65 5.69 18.17
N ARG A 308 40.60 6.04 16.87
CA ARG A 308 41.45 7.04 16.24
C ARG A 308 40.63 7.96 15.35
N VAL A 309 40.74 9.26 15.62
CA VAL A 309 40.26 10.34 14.74
C VAL A 309 41.44 11.28 14.52
N ILE A 310 41.76 11.56 13.26
CA ILE A 310 42.86 12.46 12.91
C ILE A 310 42.37 13.38 11.78
N ASN A 311 41.98 14.59 12.17
CA ASN A 311 41.42 15.63 11.30
C ASN A 311 42.35 15.95 10.10
N ASN A 312 41.82 15.90 8.87
CA ASN A 312 42.58 15.93 7.59
C ASN A 312 43.52 14.72 7.34
N PHE A 313 43.33 13.60 8.04
CA PHE A 313 43.99 12.32 7.73
C PHE A 313 42.99 11.15 7.61
N MET A 314 42.44 10.65 8.73
CA MET A 314 41.49 9.52 8.72
C MET A 314 40.68 9.40 10.01
N ILE A 315 39.53 8.71 9.90
CA ILE A 315 38.71 8.20 10.99
C ILE A 315 38.83 6.66 10.99
N GLN A 316 39.33 6.05 12.06
CA GLN A 316 39.77 4.64 12.08
C GLN A 316 39.13 3.82 13.21
N THR A 317 38.53 2.67 12.86
CA THR A 317 37.88 1.73 13.79
C THR A 317 38.89 0.94 14.65
N GLY A 318 38.40 0.19 15.64
CA GLY A 318 39.15 -0.88 16.29
C GLY A 318 39.44 -2.06 15.37
N GLN A 319 40.09 -3.08 15.91
CA GLN A 319 40.24 -4.39 15.27
C GLN A 319 39.22 -5.36 15.87
N VAL A 320 38.49 -6.09 15.04
CA VAL A 320 37.64 -7.22 15.50
C VAL A 320 38.55 -8.31 16.03
N THR A 321 38.25 -8.84 17.22
CA THR A 321 39.00 -9.96 17.81
C THR A 321 38.51 -11.30 17.28
N ASP A 322 38.65 -11.54 15.98
CA ASP A 322 38.60 -12.90 15.44
C ASP A 322 39.93 -13.63 15.68
N ASN A 323 39.89 -14.96 15.74
CA ASN A 323 41.10 -15.80 15.80
C ASN A 323 41.52 -16.29 14.40
N SER A 324 40.91 -15.71 13.35
CA SER A 324 40.96 -16.17 11.98
C SER A 324 41.56 -15.08 11.10
N SER A 325 42.84 -14.75 11.32
CA SER A 325 43.61 -13.90 10.40
C SER A 325 43.54 -14.51 9.00
N PRO A 326 42.77 -13.93 8.05
CA PRO A 326 42.41 -14.62 6.82
C PRO A 326 43.59 -14.54 5.86
N SER A 327 44.30 -15.65 5.70
CA SER A 327 45.61 -15.71 5.03
C SER A 327 45.53 -15.63 3.49
N GLN A 328 44.64 -14.77 2.97
CA GLN A 328 44.23 -14.68 1.56
C GLN A 328 43.67 -13.29 1.17
N LEU A 329 43.44 -12.36 2.10
CA LEU A 329 42.90 -11.01 1.80
C LEU A 329 43.98 -9.96 1.53
N TRP A 330 45.23 -10.41 1.40
CA TRP A 330 46.39 -9.58 1.64
C TRP A 330 46.48 -8.38 0.69
N ASP A 331 46.47 -8.62 -0.63
CA ASP A 331 46.92 -7.61 -1.62
C ASP A 331 45.94 -7.49 -2.79
N ALA A 332 44.64 -7.43 -2.48
CA ALA A 332 43.62 -7.05 -3.44
C ALA A 332 43.62 -5.53 -3.62
N PHE A 333 44.49 -5.10 -4.53
CA PHE A 333 44.59 -3.72 -5.00
C PHE A 333 44.11 -3.60 -6.44
N ASP A 334 43.39 -2.53 -6.75
CA ASP A 334 43.02 -2.15 -8.09
C ASP A 334 43.60 -0.75 -8.42
N PRO A 335 44.17 -0.51 -9.62
CA PRO A 335 44.84 0.76 -9.93
C PRO A 335 43.91 1.97 -10.00
N ASP A 336 42.58 1.77 -10.05
CA ASP A 336 41.57 2.83 -10.04
C ASP A 336 41.05 3.16 -8.62
N LEU A 337 41.33 2.34 -7.61
CA LEU A 337 40.91 2.58 -6.22
C LEU A 337 42.00 3.28 -5.40
N ARG A 338 41.94 4.62 -5.35
CA ARG A 338 42.97 5.49 -4.74
C ARG A 338 42.48 6.31 -3.55
N HIS A 339 43.38 6.68 -2.63
CA HIS A 339 43.11 7.57 -1.50
C HIS A 339 43.17 9.06 -1.86
N ASN A 340 42.81 9.45 -3.08
CA ASN A 340 43.03 10.82 -3.57
C ASN A 340 41.96 11.85 -3.11
N GLN A 341 41.04 11.44 -2.25
CA GLN A 341 39.94 12.26 -1.72
C GLN A 341 39.44 11.76 -0.35
N SER A 342 38.56 12.54 0.29
CA SER A 342 37.79 12.14 1.48
C SER A 342 36.72 11.09 1.16
N GLY A 343 36.26 10.35 2.18
CA GLY A 343 35.17 9.37 2.04
C GLY A 343 35.58 8.02 1.42
N MET A 344 36.85 7.82 1.06
CA MET A 344 37.34 6.50 0.63
C MET A 344 37.44 5.59 1.87
N LEU A 345 36.85 4.40 1.79
CA LEU A 345 36.83 3.39 2.85
C LEU A 345 37.89 2.33 2.55
N ALA A 346 38.86 2.14 3.46
CA ALA A 346 40.03 1.31 3.24
C ALA A 346 40.43 0.47 4.47
N LEU A 347 41.11 -0.65 4.26
CA LEU A 347 41.60 -1.52 5.34
C LEU A 347 42.88 -0.96 5.99
N ALA A 348 42.93 -1.03 7.32
CA ALA A 348 44.15 -0.81 8.08
C ALA A 348 45.03 -2.08 8.07
N LYS A 349 46.07 -2.09 7.23
CA LYS A 349 47.26 -2.92 7.42
C LYS A 349 48.10 -2.36 8.58
N THR A 350 48.97 -3.18 9.20
CA THR A 350 49.95 -2.64 10.17
C THR A 350 51.18 -2.10 9.44
N ALA A 351 52.28 -1.81 10.14
CA ALA A 351 53.56 -1.44 9.49
C ALA A 351 54.25 -2.62 8.75
N PHE A 352 53.53 -3.73 8.58
CA PHE A 352 53.87 -4.91 7.77
C PHE A 352 52.58 -5.33 7.04
N ASP A 353 52.63 -5.50 5.71
CA ASP A 353 51.45 -5.69 4.85
C ASP A 353 50.44 -6.72 5.34
N ASP A 354 50.91 -7.93 5.62
CA ASP A 354 50.15 -9.19 5.68
C ASP A 354 49.14 -9.33 6.85
N THR A 355 48.80 -8.22 7.53
CA THR A 355 48.22 -8.23 8.90
C THR A 355 46.91 -7.45 9.08
N GLY A 356 46.37 -6.84 8.02
CA GLY A 356 44.99 -6.33 8.03
C GLY A 356 43.97 -7.48 8.12
N THR A 357 43.08 -7.45 9.10
CA THR A 357 42.14 -8.57 9.40
C THR A 357 40.67 -8.17 9.43
N SER A 358 40.38 -6.91 9.77
CA SER A 358 39.01 -6.42 10.02
C SER A 358 38.94 -4.90 10.23
N GLN A 359 40.00 -4.29 10.77
CA GLN A 359 40.07 -2.85 11.01
C GLN A 359 40.04 -2.05 9.71
N PHE A 360 39.20 -1.01 9.66
CA PHE A 360 39.08 -0.10 8.52
C PHE A 360 39.24 1.37 8.93
N TYR A 361 39.39 2.25 7.95
CA TYR A 361 39.35 3.69 8.11
C TYR A 361 38.69 4.40 6.93
N ILE A 362 38.21 5.60 7.19
CA ILE A 362 37.61 6.53 6.22
C ILE A 362 38.61 7.67 6.02
N THR A 363 38.90 8.06 4.77
CA THR A 363 39.82 9.16 4.47
C THR A 363 39.22 10.55 4.69
N GLU A 364 40.07 11.50 5.05
CA GLU A 364 39.73 12.91 5.31
C GLU A 364 40.34 13.87 4.28
N GLY A 365 40.69 13.38 3.08
CA GLY A 365 41.30 14.14 1.99
C GLY A 365 42.31 13.30 1.20
N ASP A 366 43.10 13.94 0.33
CA ASP A 366 44.16 13.29 -0.45
C ASP A 366 45.27 12.71 0.47
N GLN A 367 45.33 11.38 0.52
CA GLN A 367 46.36 10.58 1.18
C GLN A 367 47.03 9.62 0.18
N SER A 368 47.23 10.00 -1.11
CA SER A 368 47.78 9.10 -2.15
C SER A 368 49.10 8.38 -1.81
N TYR A 369 49.84 8.81 -0.78
CA TYR A 369 51.00 8.07 -0.25
C TYR A 369 50.64 6.76 0.49
N LEU A 370 49.36 6.47 0.70
CA LEU A 370 48.83 5.19 1.19
C LEU A 370 48.40 4.24 0.05
N ASP A 371 48.34 4.72 -1.20
CA ASP A 371 48.01 3.88 -2.35
C ASP A 371 48.97 2.70 -2.45
N PHE A 372 48.44 1.50 -2.74
CA PHE A 372 49.18 0.23 -2.79
C PHE A 372 49.93 -0.14 -1.50
N ASN A 373 49.59 0.49 -0.38
CA ASN A 373 49.99 0.09 0.98
C ASN A 373 48.74 -0.23 1.85
N HIS A 374 47.56 0.22 1.43
CA HIS A 374 46.26 -0.03 2.04
C HIS A 374 45.20 -0.24 0.95
N PRO A 375 44.40 -1.32 0.96
CA PRO A 375 43.38 -1.52 -0.06
C PRO A 375 42.10 -0.77 0.30
N VAL A 376 41.68 0.11 -0.62
CA VAL A 376 40.34 0.73 -0.66
C VAL A 376 39.31 -0.34 -1.07
N PHE A 377 38.16 -0.38 -0.40
CA PHE A 377 37.09 -1.34 -0.68
C PHE A 377 35.67 -0.74 -0.72
N GLY A 378 35.52 0.55 -0.46
CA GLY A 378 34.27 1.27 -0.70
C GLY A 378 34.45 2.78 -0.73
N PHE A 379 33.37 3.51 -1.01
CA PHE A 379 33.35 4.96 -1.07
C PHE A 379 32.01 5.52 -0.57
N LEU A 380 32.10 6.60 0.22
CA LEU A 380 30.98 7.25 0.89
C LEU A 380 29.98 7.83 -0.14
N THR A 381 28.76 7.32 -0.14
CA THR A 381 27.63 7.85 -0.93
C THR A 381 26.82 8.85 -0.11
N GLU A 382 26.50 8.52 1.14
CA GLU A 382 25.64 9.33 2.03
C GLU A 382 26.30 9.52 3.42
N GLY A 383 25.90 10.55 4.16
CA GLY A 383 26.45 10.82 5.50
C GLY A 383 27.78 11.60 5.59
N ASP A 384 28.20 12.37 4.57
CA ASP A 384 29.45 13.18 4.66
C ASP A 384 29.43 14.21 5.82
N GLY A 385 28.24 14.71 6.18
CA GLY A 385 28.05 15.54 7.39
C GLY A 385 28.29 14.79 8.70
N VAL A 386 28.05 13.47 8.73
CA VAL A 386 28.35 12.58 9.86
C VAL A 386 29.86 12.35 9.94
N ARG A 387 30.51 12.05 8.80
CA ARG A 387 31.98 11.96 8.69
C ARG A 387 32.67 13.23 9.21
N GLU A 388 32.28 14.41 8.70
CA GLU A 388 32.81 15.69 9.18
C GLU A 388 32.56 15.93 10.67
N SER A 389 31.38 15.57 11.17
CA SER A 389 31.06 15.72 12.60
C SER A 389 31.94 14.83 13.49
N ILE A 390 32.26 13.61 13.04
CA ILE A 390 33.22 12.72 13.70
C ILE A 390 34.65 13.30 13.59
N SER A 391 35.07 13.79 12.42
CA SER A 391 36.40 14.41 12.19
C SER A 391 36.65 15.65 13.05
N ASN A 392 35.59 16.40 13.33
CA ASN A 392 35.62 17.55 14.24
C ASN A 392 35.47 17.15 15.73
N THR A 393 35.53 15.84 16.05
CA THR A 393 35.76 15.34 17.42
C THR A 393 37.23 15.49 17.81
N TYR A 394 37.48 16.06 18.98
CA TYR A 394 38.84 16.30 19.46
C TYR A 394 39.46 15.09 20.09
N THR A 395 40.78 15.09 20.01
CA THR A 395 41.60 13.97 20.39
C THR A 395 42.68 14.39 21.38
N ASN A 396 42.96 13.50 22.34
CA ASN A 396 44.20 13.58 23.11
C ASN A 396 45.32 12.96 22.26
N GLY A 397 45.82 13.72 21.29
CA GLY A 397 46.71 13.23 20.23
C GLY A 397 45.93 12.72 19.03
N SER A 398 45.60 11.43 19.00
CA SER A 398 44.74 10.81 17.98
C SER A 398 43.56 10.03 18.55
N VAL A 399 43.50 9.81 19.87
CA VAL A 399 42.38 9.12 20.53
C VAL A 399 41.30 10.14 20.88
N PRO A 400 40.05 9.99 20.42
CA PRO A 400 38.92 10.81 20.86
C PRO A 400 38.85 10.98 22.37
N ILE A 401 38.55 12.18 22.84
CA ILE A 401 38.32 12.44 24.27
C ILE A 401 37.01 11.85 24.80
N TRP A 402 36.09 11.49 23.90
CA TRP A 402 34.83 10.79 24.15
C TRP A 402 34.77 9.58 23.22
N ASP A 403 34.17 8.49 23.67
CA ASP A 403 33.97 7.32 22.83
C ASP A 403 33.02 7.64 21.65
N VAL A 404 33.55 7.46 20.43
CA VAL A 404 32.78 7.48 19.18
C VAL A 404 32.48 6.02 18.85
N ILE A 405 31.24 5.61 19.14
CA ILE A 405 30.79 4.22 19.13
C ILE A 405 30.03 3.94 17.84
N VAL A 406 30.45 2.89 17.12
CA VAL A 406 29.66 2.21 16.09
C VAL A 406 28.52 1.52 16.81
N ASP A 407 27.28 1.91 16.53
CA ASP A 407 26.10 1.24 17.08
C ASP A 407 25.92 -0.11 16.40
N LYS A 408 25.87 -0.07 15.07
CA LYS A 408 25.68 -1.23 14.19
C LYS A 408 26.41 -1.03 12.86
N VAL A 409 26.85 -2.12 12.24
CA VAL A 409 27.16 -2.15 10.80
C VAL A 409 26.19 -3.07 10.07
N SER A 410 25.69 -2.64 8.91
CA SER A 410 24.76 -3.44 8.10
C SER A 410 25.03 -3.34 6.61
N VAL A 411 24.67 -4.38 5.88
CA VAL A 411 24.86 -4.52 4.43
C VAL A 411 23.49 -4.60 3.78
N PHE A 412 23.29 -3.86 2.68
CA PHE A 412 22.02 -3.81 1.95
C PHE A 412 22.27 -3.61 0.46
N THR A 413 21.23 -3.83 -0.37
CA THR A 413 21.27 -3.47 -1.79
C THR A 413 20.78 -2.04 -1.95
N ASP A 414 21.60 -1.21 -2.57
CA ASP A 414 21.26 0.18 -2.88
C ASP A 414 20.72 0.26 -4.31
N THR A 415 19.50 0.77 -4.45
CA THR A 415 18.77 0.87 -5.72
C THR A 415 18.54 2.30 -6.18
N GLU A 416 18.94 3.28 -5.37
CA GLU A 416 18.73 4.70 -5.64
C GLU A 416 20.06 5.41 -5.88
N ASN A 417 21.10 5.11 -5.10
CA ASN A 417 22.41 5.73 -5.27
C ASN A 417 23.31 5.00 -6.30
N GLY A 418 24.49 5.58 -6.50
CA GLY A 418 25.60 4.99 -7.25
C GLY A 418 26.89 5.79 -7.07
N VAL A 419 27.93 5.39 -7.81
CA VAL A 419 29.22 6.09 -7.83
C VAL A 419 29.66 6.32 -9.27
N LEU A 420 29.91 7.57 -9.65
CA LEU A 420 30.60 7.90 -10.89
C LEU A 420 32.11 7.82 -10.68
N ARG A 421 32.74 6.76 -11.21
CA ARG A 421 34.18 6.74 -11.43
C ARG A 421 34.52 7.52 -12.70
N ILE A 422 35.38 8.52 -12.56
CA ILE A 422 35.93 9.33 -13.65
C ILE A 422 37.46 9.29 -13.63
N LYS A 423 38.07 9.12 -14.80
CA LYS A 423 39.52 9.02 -14.98
C LYS A 423 39.97 9.91 -16.14
N LEU A 424 41.07 10.62 -15.94
CA LEU A 424 41.70 11.41 -17.00
C LEU A 424 42.91 10.63 -17.55
N PRO A 425 42.90 10.17 -18.81
CA PRO A 425 44.05 9.48 -19.40
C PRO A 425 45.31 10.35 -19.43
N GLU A 426 46.47 9.71 -19.35
CA GLU A 426 47.76 10.39 -19.39
C GLU A 426 47.98 11.22 -20.67
N GLY A 427 48.68 12.34 -20.52
CA GLY A 427 49.01 13.23 -21.63
C GLY A 427 47.86 14.10 -22.15
N ILE A 428 46.63 13.93 -21.63
CA ILE A 428 45.49 14.80 -21.93
C ILE A 428 45.52 16.04 -21.04
N SER A 429 45.39 17.23 -21.64
CA SER A 429 45.43 18.53 -20.92
C SER A 429 44.30 19.48 -21.33
N GLU A 430 43.14 18.92 -21.71
CA GLU A 430 41.95 19.71 -22.07
C GLU A 430 40.99 19.82 -20.88
N ASN A 431 40.16 20.86 -20.88
CA ASN A 431 39.05 20.97 -19.94
C ASN A 431 37.80 20.35 -20.58
N GLU A 432 37.24 19.32 -19.94
CA GLU A 432 36.04 18.64 -20.41
C GLU A 432 34.82 19.02 -19.55
N THR A 433 33.63 19.02 -20.14
CA THR A 433 32.37 19.17 -19.39
C THR A 433 31.67 17.83 -19.30
N VAL A 434 31.32 17.43 -18.08
CA VAL A 434 30.63 16.18 -17.77
C VAL A 434 29.18 16.50 -17.45
N THR A 435 28.25 15.75 -18.03
CA THR A 435 26.81 15.81 -17.73
C THR A 435 26.36 14.46 -17.21
N VAL A 436 25.99 14.42 -15.93
CA VAL A 436 25.36 13.24 -15.30
C VAL A 436 23.85 13.44 -15.37
N THR A 437 23.10 12.43 -15.77
CA THR A 437 21.63 12.45 -15.83
C THR A 437 21.06 11.23 -15.13
N VAL A 438 20.28 11.47 -14.09
CA VAL A 438 19.48 10.44 -13.40
C VAL A 438 18.14 10.25 -14.12
N SER A 439 17.58 9.05 -14.03
CA SER A 439 16.30 8.65 -14.62
C SER A 439 15.58 7.67 -13.68
N ASP A 440 14.26 7.85 -13.53
CA ASP A 440 13.37 6.94 -12.77
C ASP A 440 12.83 5.76 -13.61
N GLY A 441 13.22 5.68 -14.89
CA GLY A 441 12.72 4.69 -15.84
C GLY A 441 11.29 4.95 -16.35
N GLN A 442 10.51 5.82 -15.71
CA GLN A 442 9.17 6.23 -16.15
C GLN A 442 9.22 7.42 -17.12
N GLY A 443 10.34 8.14 -17.14
CA GLY A 443 10.64 9.21 -18.10
C GLY A 443 10.94 10.56 -17.46
N ASN A 444 10.94 10.64 -16.12
CA ASN A 444 11.43 11.81 -15.41
C ASN A 444 12.96 11.74 -15.36
N THR A 445 13.63 12.85 -15.65
CA THR A 445 15.09 12.92 -15.68
C THR A 445 15.60 14.25 -15.16
N ILE A 446 16.66 14.23 -14.34
CA ILE A 446 17.39 15.44 -13.94
C ILE A 446 18.85 15.31 -14.35
N SER A 447 19.38 16.37 -14.95
CA SER A 447 20.78 16.46 -15.36
C SER A 447 21.54 17.49 -14.53
N ARG A 448 22.78 17.15 -14.13
CA ARG A 448 23.74 18.07 -13.49
C ARG A 448 25.06 18.06 -14.25
N THR A 449 25.76 19.20 -14.24
CA THR A 449 26.95 19.41 -15.08
C THR A 449 28.13 19.94 -14.28
N PHE A 450 29.33 19.39 -14.49
CA PHE A 450 30.56 19.89 -13.91
C PHE A 450 31.71 19.97 -14.93
N HIS A 451 32.75 20.73 -14.57
CA HIS A 451 33.96 20.87 -15.38
C HIS A 451 35.14 20.07 -14.79
N VAL A 452 35.93 19.46 -15.66
CA VAL A 452 37.14 18.71 -15.31
C VAL A 452 38.35 19.43 -15.88
N SER A 453 39.45 19.50 -15.11
CA SER A 453 40.73 20.03 -15.56
C SER A 453 41.89 19.12 -15.17
N SER A 454 42.89 19.01 -16.04
CA SER A 454 44.10 18.20 -15.82
C SER A 454 45.06 18.80 -14.79
N LYS A 455 45.61 17.94 -13.93
CA LYS A 455 46.79 18.20 -13.09
C LYS A 455 47.80 17.07 -13.29
N ALA A 456 49.08 17.41 -13.25
CA ALA A 456 50.15 16.42 -13.28
C ALA A 456 50.11 15.57 -12.01
N ASP A 457 50.34 14.27 -12.14
CA ASP A 457 50.88 13.49 -11.04
C ASP A 457 52.41 13.47 -11.17
N ASP A 458 53.10 13.76 -10.08
CA ASP A 458 54.57 13.72 -9.94
C ASP A 458 54.97 12.66 -8.88
N THR A 459 54.04 11.77 -8.52
CA THR A 459 54.20 10.74 -7.49
C THR A 459 54.88 9.49 -8.06
N ASP A 460 55.59 8.76 -7.20
CA ASP A 460 56.38 7.55 -7.47
C ASP A 460 55.70 6.40 -6.69
N TYR A 461 54.85 5.61 -7.36
CA TYR A 461 54.01 4.57 -6.73
C TYR A 461 54.63 3.18 -6.81
N ASN A 462 54.57 2.44 -5.71
CA ASN A 462 55.02 1.04 -5.64
C ASN A 462 54.32 0.16 -6.70
N PRO A 463 55.03 -0.78 -7.33
CA PRO A 463 54.39 -1.88 -8.02
C PRO A 463 53.77 -2.85 -7.01
N PHE A 464 52.61 -3.41 -7.34
CA PHE A 464 51.88 -4.36 -6.50
C PHE A 464 51.56 -5.65 -7.25
N PHE A 465 51.50 -6.77 -6.54
CA PHE A 465 51.11 -8.08 -7.07
C PHE A 465 49.64 -8.10 -7.50
N SER A 466 49.36 -8.79 -8.62
CA SER A 466 48.04 -9.37 -8.83
C SER A 466 47.92 -10.66 -8.01
N TYR A 467 46.74 -10.93 -7.44
CA TYR A 467 46.47 -12.11 -6.60
C TYR A 467 47.11 -13.42 -7.10
N ILE A 468 48.02 -13.97 -6.30
CA ILE A 468 48.68 -15.26 -6.51
C ILE A 468 47.77 -16.37 -5.97
N PRO A 469 47.24 -17.26 -6.82
CA PRO A 469 46.37 -18.34 -6.37
C PRO A 469 47.13 -19.44 -5.64
N ASN A 470 46.50 -20.03 -4.61
CA ASN A 470 47.00 -21.24 -3.94
C ASN A 470 47.19 -22.39 -4.93
N ILE A 471 48.36 -23.02 -4.93
CA ILE A 471 48.71 -24.09 -5.87
C ILE A 471 48.54 -25.46 -5.21
N THR A 472 47.70 -26.33 -5.79
CA THR A 472 47.56 -27.73 -5.35
C THR A 472 48.36 -28.66 -6.26
N LEU A 473 49.14 -29.58 -5.67
CA LEU A 473 49.91 -30.60 -6.40
C LEU A 473 49.82 -31.98 -5.72
N GLN A 474 49.90 -33.05 -6.50
CA GLN A 474 50.14 -34.40 -5.97
C GLN A 474 51.64 -34.69 -5.91
N PRO A 475 52.13 -35.54 -4.98
CA PRO A 475 53.55 -35.91 -4.92
C PRO A 475 54.07 -36.49 -6.25
N GLY A 476 55.04 -35.81 -6.87
CA GLY A 476 55.62 -36.15 -8.17
C GLY A 476 55.11 -35.30 -9.34
N GLN A 477 54.17 -34.38 -9.11
CA GLN A 477 53.71 -33.42 -10.12
C GLN A 477 54.61 -32.19 -10.21
N SER A 478 54.60 -31.56 -11.38
CA SER A 478 55.24 -30.28 -11.67
C SER A 478 54.22 -29.31 -12.27
N THR A 479 54.42 -28.02 -12.04
CA THR A 479 53.63 -26.95 -12.67
C THR A 479 54.49 -25.73 -12.96
N SER A 480 54.00 -24.86 -13.84
CA SER A 480 54.57 -23.54 -14.10
C SER A 480 53.46 -22.52 -14.23
N PHE A 481 53.60 -21.38 -13.57
CA PHE A 481 52.63 -20.30 -13.60
C PHE A 481 53.34 -18.95 -13.66
N GLN A 482 52.57 -17.92 -13.98
CA GLN A 482 53.05 -16.58 -14.25
C GLN A 482 52.66 -15.67 -13.07
N LEU A 483 53.64 -15.05 -12.39
CA LEU A 483 53.36 -13.94 -11.47
C LEU A 483 53.03 -12.70 -12.29
N ASN A 484 51.97 -12.00 -11.90
CA ASN A 484 51.63 -10.69 -12.46
C ASN A 484 51.78 -9.64 -11.37
N ALA A 485 52.18 -8.44 -11.78
CA ALA A 485 52.26 -7.25 -10.94
C ALA A 485 52.12 -6.02 -11.83
N THR A 486 51.66 -4.92 -11.24
CA THR A 486 51.33 -3.67 -11.91
C THR A 486 52.17 -2.55 -11.31
N SER A 487 52.99 -1.88 -12.13
CA SER A 487 53.48 -0.52 -11.85
C SER A 487 52.56 0.44 -12.60
N VAL A 488 52.04 1.45 -11.92
CA VAL A 488 51.11 2.42 -12.52
C VAL A 488 51.82 3.52 -13.31
N ASP A 489 53.03 3.89 -12.89
CA ASP A 489 53.87 4.90 -13.56
C ASP A 489 54.71 4.30 -14.71
N GLY A 490 54.51 3.00 -14.98
CA GLY A 490 55.17 2.26 -16.06
C GLY A 490 56.62 1.84 -15.79
N ASP A 491 57.09 1.93 -14.54
CA ASP A 491 58.50 1.69 -14.21
C ASP A 491 58.86 0.18 -14.20
N PRO A 492 60.12 -0.23 -14.48
CA PRO A 492 60.43 -1.63 -14.71
C PRO A 492 60.39 -2.49 -13.43
N ILE A 493 59.48 -3.47 -13.42
CA ILE A 493 59.22 -4.35 -12.28
C ILE A 493 60.28 -5.46 -12.11
N VAL A 494 60.63 -5.79 -10.86
CA VAL A 494 61.49 -6.93 -10.49
C VAL A 494 60.80 -7.83 -9.46
N TYR A 495 60.76 -9.14 -9.74
CA TYR A 495 60.21 -10.18 -8.88
C TYR A 495 61.31 -10.86 -8.04
N THR A 496 61.10 -10.99 -6.73
CA THR A 496 62.07 -11.57 -5.79
C THR A 496 61.43 -12.66 -4.92
N ALA A 497 62.14 -13.76 -4.69
CA ALA A 497 61.77 -14.80 -3.72
C ALA A 497 62.64 -14.68 -2.47
N LEU A 498 62.02 -14.62 -1.27
CA LEU A 498 62.71 -14.25 -0.03
C LEU A 498 63.23 -15.44 0.79
N SER A 499 62.75 -16.65 0.50
CA SER A 499 62.92 -17.86 1.32
C SER A 499 63.21 -19.10 0.46
N SER A 500 63.89 -20.11 1.03
CA SER A 500 64.23 -21.36 0.33
C SER A 500 63.28 -22.49 0.70
N MET A 501 62.80 -23.23 -0.31
CA MET A 501 61.92 -24.37 -0.12
C MET A 501 62.60 -25.57 0.57
N PRO A 502 61.83 -26.43 1.27
CA PRO A 502 62.33 -27.66 1.85
C PRO A 502 62.81 -28.67 0.79
N ASN A 503 63.73 -29.54 1.21
CA ASN A 503 64.30 -30.58 0.35
C ASN A 503 63.19 -31.42 -0.32
N ASN A 504 63.37 -31.72 -1.62
CA ASN A 504 62.45 -32.44 -2.50
C ASN A 504 61.21 -31.65 -3.01
N LEU A 505 61.16 -30.34 -2.75
CA LEU A 505 60.31 -29.38 -3.46
C LEU A 505 61.23 -28.35 -4.15
N SER A 506 61.29 -28.35 -5.49
CA SER A 506 62.10 -27.36 -6.22
C SER A 506 61.25 -26.20 -6.73
N PHE A 507 61.82 -25.00 -6.65
CA PHE A 507 61.22 -23.74 -7.08
C PHE A 507 62.25 -22.96 -7.90
N VAL A 508 61.82 -22.38 -9.02
CA VAL A 508 62.63 -21.51 -9.89
C VAL A 508 61.78 -20.31 -10.30
N LEU A 509 62.28 -19.09 -10.09
CA LEU A 509 61.65 -17.83 -10.48
C LEU A 509 62.54 -17.09 -11.49
N ASN A 510 61.95 -16.63 -12.59
CA ASN A 510 62.55 -15.63 -13.46
C ASN A 510 62.26 -14.22 -12.89
N GLN A 511 63.29 -13.57 -12.36
CA GLN A 511 63.16 -12.27 -11.68
C GLN A 511 62.71 -11.12 -12.58
N GLN A 512 62.93 -11.21 -13.90
CA GLN A 512 62.55 -10.17 -14.86
C GLN A 512 61.17 -10.42 -15.49
N THR A 513 60.73 -11.67 -15.58
CA THR A 513 59.46 -12.01 -16.25
C THR A 513 58.38 -12.53 -15.32
N GLY A 514 58.64 -12.74 -14.03
CA GLY A 514 57.66 -13.31 -13.08
C GLY A 514 57.35 -14.80 -13.27
N LEU A 515 57.97 -15.48 -14.24
CA LEU A 515 57.66 -16.88 -14.54
C LEU A 515 58.21 -17.81 -13.44
N VAL A 516 57.33 -18.59 -12.82
CA VAL A 516 57.65 -19.56 -11.77
C VAL A 516 57.51 -20.99 -12.28
N GLN A 517 58.42 -21.87 -11.86
CA GLN A 517 58.34 -23.32 -12.04
C GLN A 517 58.48 -24.04 -10.68
N ILE A 518 57.57 -24.97 -10.41
CA ILE A 518 57.52 -25.79 -9.19
C ILE A 518 57.58 -27.26 -9.58
N ASN A 519 58.41 -28.06 -8.90
CA ASN A 519 58.45 -29.51 -9.07
C ASN A 519 58.43 -30.20 -7.70
N THR A 520 57.48 -31.11 -7.49
CA THR A 520 57.44 -31.99 -6.32
C THR A 520 58.10 -33.33 -6.63
N SER A 521 58.73 -33.97 -5.64
CA SER A 521 59.14 -35.38 -5.79
C SER A 521 57.99 -36.33 -5.42
N VAL A 522 57.99 -37.54 -5.99
CA VAL A 522 57.07 -38.64 -5.63
C VAL A 522 57.15 -39.03 -4.14
N GLY A 523 58.29 -38.73 -3.48
CA GLY A 523 58.50 -38.95 -2.04
C GLY A 523 58.28 -37.72 -1.16
N LEU A 524 57.68 -36.64 -1.67
CA LEU A 524 57.33 -35.47 -0.86
C LEU A 524 56.10 -35.79 0.00
N ALA A 525 56.19 -35.52 1.30
CA ALA A 525 55.07 -35.75 2.21
C ALA A 525 53.91 -34.77 1.91
N PRO A 526 52.64 -35.20 2.05
CA PRO A 526 51.51 -34.26 1.98
C PRO A 526 51.61 -33.20 3.08
N GLY A 527 51.27 -31.96 2.76
CA GLY A 527 51.34 -30.81 3.66
C GLY A 527 51.21 -29.48 2.92
N VAL A 528 51.14 -28.38 3.68
CA VAL A 528 51.12 -27.00 3.15
C VAL A 528 52.54 -26.41 3.22
N TYR A 529 52.98 -25.78 2.14
CA TYR A 529 54.28 -25.11 2.03
C TYR A 529 54.08 -23.65 1.61
N THR A 530 54.69 -22.70 2.31
CA THR A 530 54.55 -21.27 2.05
C THR A 530 55.89 -20.65 1.66
N MET A 531 55.89 -19.78 0.64
CA MET A 531 57.05 -18.96 0.26
C MET A 531 56.63 -17.50 0.19
N GLN A 532 57.35 -16.62 0.88
CA GLN A 532 57.21 -15.19 0.68
C GLN A 532 57.90 -14.71 -0.61
N LEU A 533 57.13 -14.03 -1.45
CA LEU A 533 57.56 -13.34 -2.65
C LEU A 533 57.47 -11.82 -2.42
N ALA A 534 58.21 -11.05 -3.22
CA ALA A 534 58.24 -9.61 -3.15
C ALA A 534 58.34 -8.99 -4.55
N VAL A 535 57.74 -7.81 -4.74
CA VAL A 535 57.81 -7.05 -5.98
C VAL A 535 58.22 -5.60 -5.71
N SER A 536 59.09 -5.07 -6.58
CA SER A 536 59.71 -3.75 -6.44
C SER A 536 60.31 -3.27 -7.75
N ASP A 537 60.55 -1.97 -7.87
CA ASP A 537 61.13 -1.34 -9.06
C ASP A 537 62.61 -1.69 -9.29
N GLN A 538 63.05 -1.57 -10.53
CA GLN A 538 64.39 -1.95 -10.97
C GLN A 538 65.49 -1.09 -10.35
N GLY A 539 66.02 -1.58 -9.23
CA GLY A 539 67.12 -0.94 -8.49
C GLY A 539 66.91 -0.96 -6.97
N VAL A 540 65.70 -1.28 -6.50
CA VAL A 540 65.44 -1.54 -5.09
C VAL A 540 66.22 -2.77 -4.63
N VAL A 541 66.90 -2.68 -3.50
CA VAL A 541 67.71 -3.76 -2.92
C VAL A 541 66.98 -4.39 -1.75
N ILE A 542 66.24 -5.46 -2.02
CA ILE A 542 65.55 -6.24 -1.00
C ILE A 542 66.56 -7.12 -0.25
N ASN A 543 66.87 -6.77 0.99
CA ASN A 543 67.73 -7.59 1.85
C ASN A 543 66.93 -8.79 2.38
N SER A 544 67.39 -10.02 2.14
CA SER A 544 66.66 -11.24 2.55
C SER A 544 66.46 -11.32 4.08
N PRO A 545 65.24 -11.61 4.56
CA PRO A 545 64.90 -11.65 5.99
C PRO A 545 65.50 -12.92 6.64
N THR A 546 66.71 -12.80 7.18
CA THR A 546 67.44 -13.93 7.79
C THR A 546 67.01 -14.25 9.24
N ASN A 547 66.15 -13.44 9.85
CA ASN A 547 65.65 -13.61 11.21
C ASN A 547 64.13 -13.46 11.26
N ALA A 548 63.44 -14.19 12.15
CA ALA A 548 62.00 -14.08 12.43
C ALA A 548 61.61 -12.81 13.23
N ALA A 549 62.38 -11.73 13.07
CA ALA A 549 62.08 -10.40 13.58
C ALA A 549 62.33 -9.43 12.42
N GLY A 550 61.24 -8.95 11.80
CA GLY A 550 61.27 -8.28 10.51
C GLY A 550 62.10 -7.00 10.51
N ILE A 551 63.23 -7.02 9.79
CA ILE A 551 63.88 -5.81 9.26
C ILE A 551 64.02 -6.03 7.76
N LEU A 552 63.02 -5.56 7.03
CA LEU A 552 63.07 -5.34 5.59
C LEU A 552 63.23 -3.82 5.34
N SER A 553 63.26 -3.41 4.06
CA SER A 553 63.62 -2.05 3.69
C SER A 553 62.66 -1.00 4.28
N ASN A 554 63.18 0.17 4.67
CA ASN A 554 62.39 1.32 5.11
C ASN A 554 61.78 2.09 3.90
N ARG A 555 61.31 1.34 2.90
CA ARG A 555 60.84 1.77 1.58
C ARG A 555 60.05 0.63 0.92
N LEU A 556 58.86 0.96 0.42
CA LEU A 556 58.41 0.73 -0.97
C LEU A 556 58.78 -0.63 -1.58
N VAL A 557 58.11 -1.69 -1.13
CA VAL A 557 58.12 -3.06 -1.67
C VAL A 557 56.79 -3.71 -1.26
N ASP A 558 56.09 -4.35 -2.18
CA ASP A 558 54.89 -5.15 -1.91
C ASP A 558 55.26 -6.65 -1.76
N TYR A 559 54.51 -7.39 -0.95
CA TYR A 559 54.83 -8.76 -0.52
C TYR A 559 53.61 -9.67 -0.56
N GLN A 560 53.77 -10.88 -1.09
CA GLN A 560 52.68 -11.85 -1.09
C GLN A 560 53.19 -13.29 -0.91
N ALA A 561 52.49 -14.08 -0.10
CA ALA A 561 52.86 -15.46 0.21
C ALA A 561 52.24 -16.45 -0.79
N LEU A 562 53.09 -17.09 -1.59
CA LEU A 562 52.70 -18.24 -2.41
C LEU A 562 52.47 -19.47 -1.53
N VAL A 563 51.22 -19.93 -1.46
CA VAL A 563 50.82 -21.17 -0.78
C VAL A 563 50.82 -22.33 -1.77
N ILE A 564 51.51 -23.41 -1.44
CA ILE A 564 51.57 -24.66 -2.21
C ILE A 564 51.13 -25.82 -1.32
N THR A 565 49.96 -26.38 -1.58
CA THR A 565 49.43 -27.54 -0.85
C THR A 565 49.72 -28.81 -1.63
N VAL A 566 50.46 -29.74 -1.02
CA VAL A 566 50.79 -31.04 -1.61
C VAL A 566 49.93 -32.12 -0.97
N GLY A 567 49.24 -32.93 -1.78
CA GLY A 567 48.45 -34.06 -1.29
C GLY A 567 47.38 -34.54 -2.28
N ASN A 568 46.45 -35.34 -1.78
CA ASN A 568 45.23 -35.74 -2.48
C ASN A 568 44.02 -35.16 -1.71
N PRO A 569 42.97 -34.67 -2.41
CA PRO A 569 41.70 -34.33 -1.76
C PRO A 569 40.99 -35.58 -1.23
N ASN A 570 39.95 -35.38 -0.40
CA ASN A 570 39.09 -36.47 0.04
C ASN A 570 38.25 -37.01 -1.15
N THR A 571 37.95 -38.31 -1.13
CA THR A 571 37.05 -38.98 -2.08
C THR A 571 35.74 -39.27 -1.37
N LEU A 572 34.73 -38.43 -1.60
CA LEU A 572 33.41 -38.59 -1.00
C LEU A 572 32.52 -39.52 -1.82
N VAL A 573 31.47 -40.07 -1.20
CA VAL A 573 30.47 -40.95 -1.79
C VAL A 573 29.06 -40.40 -1.53
N ASN A 574 28.12 -40.62 -2.44
CA ASN A 574 26.74 -40.17 -2.25
C ASN A 574 25.97 -41.06 -1.25
N ASP A 575 25.14 -40.42 -0.43
CA ASP A 575 24.37 -41.05 0.64
C ASP A 575 22.88 -41.19 0.31
N THR A 576 22.23 -42.11 1.03
CA THR A 576 20.76 -42.19 1.09
C THR A 576 20.34 -42.51 2.52
N VAL A 577 19.53 -41.62 3.10
CA VAL A 577 19.00 -41.74 4.47
C VAL A 577 17.49 -41.88 4.37
N HIS A 578 16.93 -42.85 5.09
CA HIS A 578 15.49 -42.99 5.28
C HIS A 578 15.11 -42.47 6.66
N LEU A 579 14.05 -41.66 6.71
CA LEU A 579 13.44 -41.12 7.93
C LEU A 579 11.92 -41.07 7.77
N THR A 580 11.21 -40.73 8.83
CA THR A 580 9.81 -40.30 8.78
C THR A 580 9.73 -38.79 8.88
N GLU A 581 8.54 -38.21 8.66
CA GLU A 581 8.26 -36.82 9.03
C GLU A 581 8.23 -36.62 10.56
N ASP A 582 8.11 -35.35 10.97
CA ASP A 582 8.04 -34.78 12.34
C ASP A 582 9.19 -35.06 13.32
N ALA A 583 10.06 -36.02 13.00
CA ALA A 583 11.17 -36.44 13.83
C ALA A 583 12.52 -36.01 13.23
N PRO A 584 13.38 -35.28 13.98
CA PRO A 584 14.72 -34.98 13.52
C PRO A 584 15.58 -36.26 13.47
N VAL A 585 16.24 -36.52 12.34
CA VAL A 585 17.14 -37.66 12.15
C VAL A 585 18.60 -37.23 12.29
N VAL A 586 19.39 -38.00 13.04
CA VAL A 586 20.83 -37.81 13.21
C VAL A 586 21.60 -38.91 12.48
N PHE A 587 22.55 -38.54 11.62
CA PHE A 587 23.38 -39.47 10.85
C PHE A 587 24.76 -38.87 10.56
N ASN A 588 25.75 -39.71 10.26
CA ASN A 588 27.06 -39.25 9.77
C ASN A 588 27.16 -39.58 8.27
N PRO A 589 27.19 -38.57 7.37
CA PRO A 589 27.30 -38.82 5.94
C PRO A 589 28.68 -39.35 5.54
N MET A 590 29.74 -38.96 6.24
CA MET A 590 31.13 -39.38 5.96
C MET A 590 31.43 -40.84 6.36
N ALA A 591 30.41 -41.65 6.66
CA ALA A 591 30.55 -43.03 7.12
C ALA A 591 30.98 -44.01 6.01
N ASN A 592 30.81 -43.65 4.74
CA ASN A 592 31.23 -44.41 3.55
C ASN A 592 32.42 -43.76 2.81
N ASP A 593 32.82 -42.54 3.19
CA ASP A 593 33.86 -41.75 2.54
C ASP A 593 35.27 -42.30 2.74
N SER A 594 36.22 -41.82 1.93
CA SER A 594 37.63 -42.16 2.10
C SER A 594 38.58 -41.00 1.79
N ASN A 595 39.74 -41.02 2.43
CA ASN A 595 40.87 -40.17 2.05
C ASN A 595 42.18 -40.93 2.21
N SER A 596 43.25 -40.46 1.55
CA SER A 596 44.52 -41.23 1.47
C SER A 596 45.36 -41.23 2.75
N SER A 597 44.88 -40.63 3.84
CA SER A 597 45.70 -40.32 5.04
C SER A 597 45.05 -40.72 6.37
N GLY A 598 43.72 -40.85 6.42
CA GLY A 598 42.92 -41.04 7.63
C GLY A 598 42.44 -39.74 8.30
N ASP A 599 42.56 -38.59 7.62
CA ASP A 599 42.53 -37.26 8.24
C ASP A 599 41.44 -36.32 7.65
N PHE A 600 40.17 -36.56 7.98
CA PHE A 600 39.11 -35.57 7.74
C PHE A 600 39.25 -34.41 8.74
N ALA A 601 39.10 -33.17 8.26
CA ALA A 601 39.03 -31.98 9.09
C ALA A 601 37.54 -31.65 9.32
N TYR A 602 36.93 -32.24 10.35
CA TYR A 602 35.49 -32.15 10.63
C TYR A 602 35.00 -30.71 10.80
N GLU A 603 35.86 -29.80 11.25
CA GLU A 603 35.65 -28.36 11.33
C GLU A 603 35.51 -27.66 9.96
N THR A 604 35.84 -28.33 8.86
CA THR A 604 35.78 -27.80 7.47
C THR A 604 34.60 -28.34 6.65
N PHE A 605 33.68 -29.08 7.27
CA PHE A 605 32.46 -29.54 6.63
C PHE A 605 31.63 -28.32 6.18
N LYS A 606 31.37 -28.23 4.88
CA LYS A 606 30.57 -27.15 4.27
C LYS A 606 29.39 -27.74 3.52
N ILE A 607 28.19 -27.23 3.82
CA ILE A 607 27.01 -27.40 2.96
C ILE A 607 27.26 -26.58 1.69
N VAL A 608 27.36 -27.26 0.55
CA VAL A 608 27.60 -26.69 -0.79
C VAL A 608 26.27 -26.29 -1.44
N THR A 609 25.21 -27.02 -1.14
CA THR A 609 23.84 -26.68 -1.54
C THR A 609 22.92 -27.14 -0.41
N PRO A 610 22.18 -26.24 0.27
CA PRO A 610 21.24 -26.63 1.31
C PRO A 610 20.07 -27.43 0.72
N PRO A 611 19.30 -28.18 1.54
CA PRO A 611 18.07 -28.79 1.09
C PRO A 611 17.06 -27.70 0.73
N ALA A 612 16.21 -27.98 -0.27
CA ALA A 612 15.15 -27.05 -0.64
C ALA A 612 14.05 -26.91 0.43
N VAL A 613 13.95 -27.89 1.35
CA VAL A 613 12.93 -27.98 2.39
C VAL A 613 13.53 -28.59 3.67
N GLY A 614 13.16 -28.04 4.84
CA GLY A 614 13.64 -28.47 6.15
C GLY A 614 14.98 -27.86 6.58
N GLN A 615 15.39 -28.15 7.81
CA GLN A 615 16.55 -27.54 8.48
C GLN A 615 17.68 -28.54 8.67
N LEU A 616 18.93 -28.06 8.51
CA LEU A 616 20.14 -28.82 8.82
C LEU A 616 20.91 -28.17 9.96
N SER A 617 21.46 -29.00 10.85
CA SER A 617 22.56 -28.62 11.73
C SER A 617 23.66 -29.67 11.68
N TYR A 618 24.90 -29.27 11.93
CA TYR A 618 26.07 -30.15 11.86
C TYR A 618 26.91 -30.01 13.13
N ASN A 619 27.31 -31.14 13.70
CA ASN A 619 28.12 -31.21 14.90
C ASN A 619 29.56 -31.61 14.56
N ALA A 620 30.43 -30.61 14.41
CA ALA A 620 31.86 -30.80 14.14
C ALA A 620 32.63 -31.61 15.21
N SER A 621 32.04 -31.86 16.39
CA SER A 621 32.66 -32.71 17.43
C SER A 621 32.30 -34.20 17.31
N SER A 622 31.25 -34.57 16.58
CA SER A 622 30.88 -35.98 16.30
C SER A 622 30.91 -36.35 14.82
N GLY A 623 30.96 -35.37 13.91
CA GLY A 623 30.83 -35.57 12.47
C GLY A 623 29.39 -35.85 12.02
N GLU A 624 28.40 -35.63 12.88
CA GLU A 624 27.00 -35.94 12.61
C GLU A 624 26.25 -34.71 12.08
N VAL A 625 25.40 -34.97 11.09
CA VAL A 625 24.37 -34.06 10.59
C VAL A 625 23.05 -34.43 11.26
N THR A 626 22.31 -33.42 11.72
CA THR A 626 20.89 -33.55 12.09
C THR A 626 20.05 -32.87 11.03
N TYR A 627 19.10 -33.59 10.43
CA TYR A 627 18.07 -33.01 9.57
C TYR A 627 16.73 -33.03 10.29
N THR A 628 16.03 -31.90 10.26
CA THR A 628 14.65 -31.76 10.74
C THR A 628 13.77 -31.41 9.53
N PRO A 629 12.85 -32.29 9.10
CA PRO A 629 11.82 -31.89 8.15
C PRO A 629 10.93 -30.79 8.78
N PRO A 630 10.20 -29.99 7.98
CA PRO A 630 8.99 -29.33 8.47
C PRO A 630 8.00 -30.37 9.03
N ALA A 631 6.97 -29.89 9.74
CA ALA A 631 5.79 -30.71 9.97
C ALA A 631 5.17 -31.10 8.60
N ASP A 632 4.51 -32.26 8.55
CA ASP A 632 3.66 -32.68 7.42
C ASP A 632 4.42 -32.80 6.06
N PHE A 633 5.76 -32.85 6.09
CA PHE A 633 6.61 -32.94 4.90
C PHE A 633 7.18 -34.33 4.66
N ASN A 634 6.55 -35.07 3.75
CA ASN A 634 7.07 -36.30 3.17
C ASN A 634 7.61 -36.10 1.74
N GLY A 635 8.41 -37.07 1.28
CA GLY A 635 9.00 -37.09 -0.06
C GLY A 635 10.53 -37.12 -0.09
N SER A 636 11.12 -36.73 -1.23
CA SER A 636 12.57 -36.77 -1.46
C SER A 636 13.16 -35.37 -1.50
N VAL A 637 14.09 -35.07 -0.60
CA VAL A 637 14.91 -33.85 -0.64
C VAL A 637 16.40 -34.23 -0.67
N SER A 638 17.26 -33.36 -1.17
CA SER A 638 18.70 -33.60 -1.20
C SER A 638 19.49 -32.35 -0.87
N PHE A 639 20.65 -32.53 -0.25
CA PHE A 639 21.65 -31.48 -0.06
C PHE A 639 23.01 -31.97 -0.54
N GLN A 640 23.93 -31.04 -0.80
CA GLN A 640 25.31 -31.35 -1.14
C GLN A 640 26.27 -30.84 -0.08
N TYR A 641 27.30 -31.61 0.23
CA TYR A 641 28.36 -31.22 1.15
C TYR A 641 29.75 -31.47 0.57
N SER A 642 30.74 -30.73 1.06
CA SER A 642 32.16 -31.01 0.86
C SER A 642 32.91 -30.87 2.18
N ILE A 643 34.09 -31.48 2.27
CA ILE A 643 34.94 -31.44 3.46
C ILE A 643 36.41 -31.47 3.04
N ALA A 644 37.25 -30.69 3.72
CA ALA A 644 38.70 -30.70 3.48
C ALA A 644 39.41 -31.80 4.27
N ASN A 645 40.60 -32.17 3.81
CA ASN A 645 41.55 -32.86 4.68
C ASN A 645 42.24 -31.86 5.62
N LYS A 646 42.99 -32.35 6.62
CA LYS A 646 43.77 -31.50 7.56
C LYS A 646 44.85 -30.60 6.93
N HIS A 647 45.01 -30.59 5.60
CA HIS A 647 45.90 -29.71 4.86
C HIS A 647 45.12 -28.71 3.95
N GLY A 648 43.79 -28.62 4.09
CA GLY A 648 42.95 -27.67 3.36
C GLY A 648 42.54 -28.10 1.95
N LEU A 649 42.80 -29.35 1.53
CA LEU A 649 42.32 -29.83 0.23
C LEU A 649 40.85 -30.26 0.33
N VAL A 650 39.96 -29.36 -0.11
CA VAL A 650 38.52 -29.59 -0.26
C VAL A 650 38.25 -30.70 -1.29
N SER A 651 37.23 -31.52 -1.03
CA SER A 651 36.77 -32.57 -1.93
C SER A 651 35.93 -32.04 -3.10
N ALA A 652 35.63 -32.92 -4.07
CA ALA A 652 34.40 -32.75 -4.85
C ALA A 652 33.18 -32.90 -3.92
N PRO A 653 32.04 -32.25 -4.19
CA PRO A 653 30.84 -32.42 -3.38
C PRO A 653 30.25 -33.84 -3.49
N ALA A 654 29.70 -34.34 -2.39
CA ALA A 654 28.81 -35.50 -2.38
C ALA A 654 27.36 -35.06 -2.17
N THR A 655 26.42 -35.81 -2.73
CA THR A 655 24.98 -35.60 -2.55
C THR A 655 24.43 -36.56 -1.49
N VAL A 656 23.78 -36.01 -0.47
CA VAL A 656 22.97 -36.77 0.47
C VAL A 656 21.52 -36.72 -0.01
N THR A 657 20.92 -37.88 -0.24
CA THR A 657 19.48 -38.01 -0.53
C THR A 657 18.74 -38.37 0.74
N LEU A 658 17.78 -37.54 1.14
CA LEU A 658 16.90 -37.76 2.29
C LEU A 658 15.53 -38.19 1.77
N LEU A 659 15.10 -39.39 2.17
CA LEU A 659 13.83 -39.98 1.80
C LEU A 659 12.94 -40.00 3.04
N VAL A 660 12.07 -38.99 3.13
CA VAL A 660 11.10 -38.82 4.20
C VAL A 660 9.85 -39.63 3.85
N ALA A 661 9.58 -40.66 4.63
CA ALA A 661 8.39 -41.49 4.51
C ALA A 661 7.23 -40.88 5.31
N ALA A 662 6.02 -41.03 4.78
CA ALA A 662 4.84 -40.50 5.43
C ALA A 662 4.53 -41.19 6.76
N ILE A 663 4.00 -40.42 7.72
CA ILE A 663 3.23 -40.90 8.87
C ILE A 663 1.74 -40.64 8.54
N ASN A 664 0.83 -41.06 9.44
CA ASN A 664 -0.59 -40.77 9.34
C ASN A 664 -0.98 -39.96 10.57
N ASP A 665 -1.60 -38.82 10.35
CA ASP A 665 -1.96 -37.84 11.38
C ASP A 665 -3.47 -37.80 11.64
N PRO A 666 -3.91 -37.20 12.77
CA PRO A 666 -5.31 -37.22 13.15
C PRO A 666 -6.10 -36.16 12.37
N PRO A 667 -7.23 -36.51 11.73
CA PRO A 667 -8.08 -35.53 11.04
C PRO A 667 -8.78 -34.56 12.02
N GLU A 668 -9.26 -33.41 11.54
CA GLU A 668 -9.96 -32.41 12.38
C GLU A 668 -11.43 -32.26 11.95
N ALA A 669 -12.35 -32.81 12.75
CA ALA A 669 -13.78 -32.65 12.54
C ALA A 669 -14.30 -31.36 13.20
N LEU A 670 -15.09 -30.56 12.47
CA LEU A 670 -15.63 -29.28 12.97
C LEU A 670 -17.16 -29.28 13.07
N ASP A 671 -17.71 -28.63 14.10
CA ASP A 671 -19.17 -28.57 14.33
C ASP A 671 -19.92 -27.94 13.15
N ASP A 672 -21.02 -28.60 12.76
CA ASP A 672 -21.79 -28.39 11.53
C ASP A 672 -23.12 -27.67 11.78
N ILE A 673 -23.54 -26.79 10.86
CA ILE A 673 -24.88 -26.19 10.87
C ILE A 673 -25.52 -26.28 9.48
N PHE A 674 -26.60 -27.06 9.38
CA PHE A 674 -27.39 -27.23 8.18
C PHE A 674 -28.86 -26.85 8.36
N HIS A 675 -29.56 -26.76 7.23
CA HIS A 675 -31.00 -26.70 7.16
C HIS A 675 -31.50 -27.95 6.45
N ALA A 676 -32.64 -28.49 6.87
CA ALA A 676 -33.28 -29.63 6.22
C ALA A 676 -34.78 -29.44 6.05
N ASP A 677 -35.30 -30.13 5.05
CA ASP A 677 -36.72 -30.12 4.73
C ASP A 677 -37.47 -31.16 5.57
N ARG A 678 -38.51 -30.70 6.27
CA ARG A 678 -39.47 -31.52 6.99
C ARG A 678 -40.08 -32.58 6.08
N ASP A 679 -40.28 -33.78 6.64
CA ASP A 679 -40.93 -34.93 5.98
C ASP A 679 -40.20 -35.39 4.69
N SER A 680 -38.98 -34.90 4.44
CA SER A 680 -38.12 -35.17 3.28
C SER A 680 -36.70 -35.59 3.71
N ALA A 681 -35.92 -36.16 2.80
CA ALA A 681 -34.54 -36.58 3.08
C ALA A 681 -33.53 -35.59 2.47
N THR A 682 -32.63 -35.05 3.30
CA THR A 682 -31.60 -34.08 2.90
C THR A 682 -30.21 -34.72 3.03
N LEU A 683 -29.35 -34.52 2.02
CA LEU A 683 -27.94 -34.91 2.10
C LEU A 683 -27.13 -33.77 2.73
N LEU A 684 -26.37 -34.10 3.78
CA LEU A 684 -25.57 -33.16 4.56
C LEU A 684 -24.08 -33.39 4.25
N PRO A 685 -23.39 -32.43 3.60
CA PRO A 685 -21.99 -32.54 3.24
C PRO A 685 -21.09 -32.14 4.43
N VAL A 686 -21.12 -32.96 5.49
CA VAL A 686 -20.37 -32.75 6.75
C VAL A 686 -18.86 -32.58 6.52
N LEU A 687 -18.30 -33.36 5.59
CA LEU A 687 -16.87 -33.34 5.23
C LEU A 687 -16.42 -32.10 4.40
N LYS A 688 -17.04 -30.93 4.60
CA LYS A 688 -16.77 -29.69 3.86
C LYS A 688 -15.98 -28.66 4.65
N ASN A 689 -16.17 -28.62 5.97
CA ASN A 689 -15.46 -27.80 6.94
C ASN A 689 -14.38 -28.60 7.70
N ASP A 690 -14.48 -29.93 7.70
CA ASP A 690 -13.46 -30.83 8.25
C ASP A 690 -12.13 -30.76 7.48
N ASP A 691 -11.03 -30.85 8.23
CA ASP A 691 -9.74 -31.26 7.69
C ASP A 691 -9.64 -32.80 7.71
N LYS A 692 -9.08 -33.37 6.65
CA LYS A 692 -9.02 -34.81 6.37
C LYS A 692 -7.64 -35.41 6.61
N GLY A 693 -6.64 -34.59 7.00
CA GLY A 693 -5.23 -34.94 6.85
C GLY A 693 -4.72 -34.57 5.46
N ALA A 694 -3.41 -34.56 5.28
CA ALA A 694 -2.78 -34.15 4.04
C ALA A 694 -2.96 -35.21 2.94
N GLU A 695 -3.34 -34.79 1.72
CA GLU A 695 -3.69 -35.70 0.60
C GLU A 695 -2.57 -36.68 0.16
N ASN A 696 -1.36 -36.49 0.69
CA ASN A 696 -0.15 -37.29 0.46
C ASN A 696 0.14 -38.34 1.55
N GLU A 697 -0.61 -38.37 2.66
CA GLU A 697 -0.50 -39.40 3.69
C GLU A 697 -1.16 -40.72 3.25
N ALA A 698 -0.37 -41.81 3.19
CA ALA A 698 -0.76 -43.22 3.05
C ALA A 698 -1.72 -43.67 1.89
N ASN A 699 -2.47 -42.79 1.26
CA ASN A 699 -3.61 -43.06 0.37
C ASN A 699 -4.74 -43.87 1.07
N ASP A 700 -4.90 -43.71 2.38
CA ASP A 700 -6.00 -44.33 3.14
C ASP A 700 -7.30 -43.47 3.05
N PRO A 701 -8.50 -44.08 3.09
CA PRO A 701 -9.75 -43.36 2.87
C PRO A 701 -10.45 -42.98 4.19
N VAL A 702 -10.60 -41.67 4.46
CA VAL A 702 -11.39 -41.15 5.59
C VAL A 702 -12.82 -41.71 5.59
N ILE A 703 -13.22 -42.35 6.69
CA ILE A 703 -14.52 -42.99 6.85
C ILE A 703 -15.41 -42.17 7.79
N VAL A 704 -16.58 -41.74 7.30
CA VAL A 704 -17.64 -41.17 8.16
C VAL A 704 -18.33 -42.30 8.94
N VAL A 705 -18.31 -42.20 10.26
CA VAL A 705 -18.94 -43.14 11.20
C VAL A 705 -20.04 -42.44 11.98
N LEU A 706 -21.24 -43.01 11.97
CA LEU A 706 -22.36 -42.59 12.81
C LEU A 706 -22.40 -43.42 14.11
N PRO A 707 -22.29 -42.81 15.31
CA PRO A 707 -22.46 -43.50 16.59
C PRO A 707 -23.89 -44.04 16.80
N SER A 708 -24.87 -43.50 16.07
CA SER A 708 -26.29 -43.86 16.10
C SER A 708 -26.90 -43.63 14.71
N GLY A 709 -27.79 -44.53 14.27
CA GLY A 709 -28.63 -44.32 13.08
C GLY A 709 -29.83 -43.38 13.30
N PHE A 710 -29.93 -42.79 14.50
CA PHE A 710 -30.97 -41.83 14.88
C PHE A 710 -30.38 -40.63 15.62
N THR A 711 -30.98 -39.46 15.40
CA THR A 711 -30.62 -38.16 16.00
C THR A 711 -31.29 -37.93 17.36
N ASN A 712 -30.97 -36.80 18.01
CA ASN A 712 -31.49 -36.44 19.33
C ASN A 712 -33.02 -36.16 19.34
N ALA A 713 -33.60 -35.63 18.26
CA ALA A 713 -35.05 -35.51 18.11
C ALA A 713 -35.72 -36.78 17.55
N GLY A 714 -34.93 -37.78 17.11
CA GLY A 714 -35.42 -39.06 16.60
C GLY A 714 -35.59 -39.13 15.07
N GLY A 715 -34.96 -38.21 14.33
CA GLY A 715 -34.77 -38.34 12.88
C GLY A 715 -33.82 -39.49 12.57
N GLN A 716 -33.86 -39.97 11.32
CA GLN A 716 -32.97 -41.03 10.83
C GLN A 716 -31.73 -40.42 10.17
N VAL A 717 -30.56 -41.02 10.42
CA VAL A 717 -29.30 -40.66 9.76
C VAL A 717 -28.62 -41.91 9.17
N VAL A 718 -28.13 -41.78 7.94
CA VAL A 718 -27.45 -42.85 7.19
C VAL A 718 -26.28 -42.25 6.41
N VAL A 719 -25.09 -42.86 6.48
CA VAL A 719 -23.95 -42.47 5.63
C VAL A 719 -24.21 -42.93 4.20
N VAL A 720 -24.11 -42.00 3.24
CA VAL A 720 -24.35 -42.21 1.81
C VAL A 720 -23.18 -41.62 1.04
N GLY A 721 -22.22 -42.48 0.67
CA GLY A 721 -20.94 -42.03 0.13
C GLY A 721 -20.09 -41.36 1.22
N ASP A 722 -19.66 -40.14 0.96
CA ASP A 722 -18.90 -39.25 1.85
C ASP A 722 -19.81 -38.25 2.61
N GLN A 723 -21.14 -38.38 2.47
CA GLN A 723 -22.14 -37.49 3.07
C GLN A 723 -23.07 -38.23 4.03
N ILE A 724 -23.83 -37.48 4.83
CA ILE A 724 -24.85 -38.05 5.73
C ILE A 724 -26.25 -37.68 5.21
N GLN A 725 -27.03 -38.68 4.83
CA GLN A 725 -28.45 -38.49 4.56
C GLN A 725 -29.21 -38.40 5.90
N TYR A 726 -29.75 -37.22 6.18
CA TYR A 726 -30.66 -36.95 7.29
C TYR A 726 -32.11 -37.03 6.81
N THR A 727 -33.01 -37.53 7.66
CA THR A 727 -34.47 -37.46 7.46
C THR A 727 -35.11 -37.14 8.81
N PRO A 728 -35.83 -36.02 8.95
CA PRO A 728 -36.40 -35.61 10.23
C PRO A 728 -37.52 -36.56 10.69
N PRO A 729 -37.88 -36.54 11.99
CA PRO A 729 -39.07 -37.24 12.45
C PRO A 729 -40.32 -36.72 11.72
N THR A 730 -41.29 -37.60 11.44
CA THR A 730 -42.50 -37.22 10.70
C THR A 730 -43.26 -36.10 11.42
N GLY A 731 -43.44 -34.97 10.73
CA GLY A 731 -44.09 -33.76 11.25
C GLY A 731 -43.24 -32.87 12.17
N PHE A 732 -41.93 -33.10 12.27
CA PHE A 732 -41.01 -32.31 13.10
C PHE A 732 -40.56 -31.01 12.42
N THR A 733 -40.45 -29.92 13.20
CA THR A 733 -39.83 -28.65 12.79
C THR A 733 -39.04 -28.04 13.94
N GLY A 734 -38.05 -27.21 13.62
CA GLY A 734 -37.05 -26.67 14.54
C GLY A 734 -35.76 -27.50 14.58
N THR A 735 -34.92 -27.25 15.57
CA THR A 735 -33.53 -27.76 15.57
C THR A 735 -33.41 -29.18 16.12
N ASP A 736 -32.75 -30.05 15.34
CA ASP A 736 -32.30 -31.39 15.71
C ASP A 736 -30.77 -31.44 15.75
N THR A 737 -30.19 -32.42 16.44
CA THR A 737 -28.72 -32.58 16.57
C THR A 737 -28.30 -34.05 16.57
N PHE A 738 -27.10 -34.32 16.06
CA PHE A 738 -26.43 -35.62 16.17
C PHE A 738 -24.92 -35.45 16.03
N ASN A 739 -24.14 -36.48 16.38
CA ASN A 739 -22.68 -36.48 16.22
C ASN A 739 -22.27 -37.45 15.11
N TYR A 740 -21.13 -37.17 14.47
CA TYR A 740 -20.42 -38.10 13.60
C TYR A 740 -18.94 -38.10 13.97
N THR A 741 -18.27 -39.20 13.63
CA THR A 741 -16.84 -39.39 13.82
C THR A 741 -16.23 -39.59 12.44
N ILE A 742 -15.18 -38.84 12.11
CA ILE A 742 -14.33 -39.14 10.96
C ILE A 742 -13.18 -40.01 11.48
N ASN A 743 -12.98 -41.15 10.84
CA ASN A 743 -11.92 -42.10 11.16
C ASN A 743 -10.97 -42.17 9.96
N ASP A 744 -9.68 -41.92 10.19
CA ASP A 744 -8.64 -42.17 9.19
C ASP A 744 -7.57 -43.11 9.78
N ALA A 745 -7.32 -44.21 9.09
CA ALA A 745 -6.46 -45.34 9.50
C ALA A 745 -6.62 -45.90 10.95
N GLY A 746 -7.56 -45.40 11.75
CA GLY A 746 -7.71 -45.69 13.19
C GLY A 746 -7.44 -44.52 14.14
N LEU A 747 -7.09 -43.34 13.62
CA LEU A 747 -7.18 -42.05 14.31
C LEU A 747 -8.60 -41.48 14.12
N GLU A 748 -9.15 -40.82 15.14
CA GLU A 748 -10.57 -40.45 15.19
C GLU A 748 -10.78 -39.03 15.69
N SER A 749 -11.66 -38.29 14.99
CA SER A 749 -12.09 -36.94 15.33
C SER A 749 -13.62 -36.86 15.25
N THR A 750 -14.27 -36.04 16.08
CA THR A 750 -15.74 -36.12 16.28
C THR A 750 -16.36 -34.74 16.44
N ALA A 751 -17.33 -34.45 15.57
CA ALA A 751 -18.06 -33.19 15.53
C ALA A 751 -19.57 -33.40 15.78
N THR A 752 -20.29 -32.29 15.93
CA THR A 752 -21.72 -32.20 16.18
C THR A 752 -22.41 -31.51 15.01
N VAL A 753 -23.37 -32.18 14.38
CA VAL A 753 -24.27 -31.58 13.40
C VAL A 753 -25.49 -30.99 14.11
N SER A 754 -25.79 -29.73 13.81
CA SER A 754 -27.06 -29.06 14.11
C SER A 754 -27.87 -28.87 12.83
N VAL A 755 -29.10 -29.35 12.79
CA VAL A 755 -30.00 -29.26 11.62
C VAL A 755 -31.26 -28.49 12.00
N ASP A 756 -31.52 -27.34 11.40
CA ASP A 756 -32.80 -26.64 11.56
C ASP A 756 -33.82 -27.09 10.50
N VAL A 757 -34.92 -27.68 10.96
CA VAL A 757 -35.91 -28.35 10.11
C VAL A 757 -37.10 -27.45 9.82
N ARG A 758 -37.37 -27.19 8.54
CA ARG A 758 -38.42 -26.28 8.05
C ARG A 758 -39.29 -26.95 6.99
N ASP A 759 -40.49 -26.44 6.71
CA ASP A 759 -41.32 -26.98 5.63
C ASP A 759 -40.66 -26.75 4.25
N VAL A 760 -40.66 -27.77 3.36
CA VAL A 760 -40.12 -27.68 1.98
C VAL A 760 -40.69 -26.45 1.27
N SER A 761 -39.90 -25.73 0.47
CA SER A 761 -40.39 -24.66 -0.41
C SER A 761 -39.94 -24.79 -1.87
N GLN A 762 -40.91 -25.03 -2.76
CA GLN A 762 -40.72 -25.17 -4.21
C GLN A 762 -40.86 -23.85 -4.98
N PHE A 763 -41.56 -22.86 -4.39
CA PHE A 763 -41.65 -21.48 -4.86
C PHE A 763 -41.18 -20.54 -3.76
N THR A 764 -40.12 -19.77 -3.99
CA THR A 764 -39.60 -18.79 -3.02
C THR A 764 -39.82 -17.37 -3.56
N ILE A 765 -40.29 -16.47 -2.69
CA ILE A 765 -40.47 -15.05 -3.02
C ILE A 765 -39.32 -14.24 -2.43
N THR A 766 -38.69 -13.38 -3.23
CA THR A 766 -37.75 -12.35 -2.75
C THR A 766 -38.21 -10.95 -3.13
N VAL A 767 -37.77 -9.94 -2.38
CA VAL A 767 -38.14 -8.53 -2.56
C VAL A 767 -36.88 -7.67 -2.53
N GLY A 768 -36.73 -6.74 -3.47
CA GLY A 768 -35.62 -5.78 -3.45
C GLY A 768 -35.92 -4.50 -4.22
N LYS A 769 -35.27 -3.38 -3.84
CA LYS A 769 -35.35 -2.11 -4.58
C LYS A 769 -34.82 -2.30 -6.01
N ASP A 770 -33.72 -3.04 -6.16
CA ASP A 770 -33.09 -3.43 -7.42
C ASP A 770 -33.43 -4.85 -7.89
N ALA A 771 -33.12 -5.15 -9.15
CA ALA A 771 -33.38 -6.46 -9.77
C ALA A 771 -32.17 -7.41 -9.61
N THR A 772 -32.38 -8.63 -9.12
CA THR A 772 -31.30 -9.61 -8.96
C THR A 772 -30.63 -9.97 -10.30
N SER A 773 -29.29 -9.93 -10.35
CA SER A 773 -28.50 -10.43 -11.48
C SER A 773 -28.54 -11.96 -11.57
N VAL A 774 -28.73 -12.50 -12.76
CA VAL A 774 -28.90 -13.94 -13.03
C VAL A 774 -28.08 -14.36 -14.25
N ASP A 775 -27.83 -15.65 -14.42
CA ASP A 775 -27.18 -16.17 -15.62
C ASP A 775 -28.10 -16.17 -16.87
N ASP A 776 -27.56 -16.59 -18.02
CA ASP A 776 -28.27 -16.68 -19.30
C ASP A 776 -29.53 -17.58 -19.27
N HIS A 777 -29.68 -18.44 -18.25
CA HIS A 777 -30.83 -19.31 -18.02
C HIS A 777 -31.68 -18.89 -16.81
N GLY A 778 -31.40 -17.73 -16.20
CA GLY A 778 -32.11 -17.23 -15.02
C GLY A 778 -31.78 -17.96 -13.72
N ALA A 779 -30.72 -18.74 -13.67
CA ALA A 779 -30.30 -19.52 -12.52
C ALA A 779 -29.38 -18.74 -11.57
N VAL A 780 -29.37 -19.15 -10.30
CA VAL A 780 -28.48 -18.65 -9.24
C VAL A 780 -27.97 -19.79 -8.36
N THR A 781 -26.73 -19.66 -7.88
CA THR A 781 -26.07 -20.65 -6.99
C THR A 781 -26.46 -20.50 -5.52
N ASN A 782 -26.84 -19.30 -5.09
CA ASN A 782 -27.38 -18.98 -3.78
C ASN A 782 -28.70 -18.22 -3.94
N LEU A 783 -29.62 -18.34 -2.97
CA LEU A 783 -30.85 -17.55 -2.96
C LEU A 783 -30.51 -16.07 -2.69
N PRO A 784 -31.08 -15.09 -3.43
CA PRO A 784 -30.94 -13.67 -3.11
C PRO A 784 -31.59 -13.35 -1.76
N GLN A 785 -30.91 -12.57 -0.93
CA GLN A 785 -31.54 -12.04 0.28
C GLN A 785 -32.52 -10.93 -0.09
N SER A 786 -33.68 -10.87 0.58
CA SER A 786 -34.61 -9.75 0.39
C SER A 786 -34.17 -8.53 1.19
N ASP A 787 -34.41 -7.34 0.65
CA ASP A 787 -34.22 -6.08 1.38
C ASP A 787 -35.07 -6.08 2.65
N GLN A 788 -34.49 -5.66 3.77
CA GLN A 788 -35.17 -5.72 5.08
C GLN A 788 -36.17 -4.57 5.25
N ILE A 789 -35.99 -3.48 4.52
CA ILE A 789 -36.84 -2.28 4.54
C ILE A 789 -37.08 -1.83 3.10
N ILE A 790 -38.33 -1.55 2.79
CA ILE A 790 -38.78 -0.79 1.62
C ILE A 790 -39.59 0.38 2.18
N GLU A 791 -39.28 1.59 1.76
CA GLU A 791 -40.00 2.82 2.13
C GLU A 791 -41.17 3.03 1.17
N GLU A 792 -42.24 3.70 1.61
CA GLU A 792 -43.50 3.69 0.84
C GLU A 792 -43.37 4.26 -0.58
N TRP A 793 -42.45 5.18 -0.80
CA TRP A 793 -42.19 5.81 -2.10
C TRP A 793 -41.15 5.06 -2.96
N ASP A 794 -40.49 4.01 -2.43
CA ASP A 794 -39.65 3.13 -3.23
C ASP A 794 -40.48 2.34 -4.26
N SER A 795 -39.98 2.26 -5.49
CA SER A 795 -40.41 1.21 -6.41
C SER A 795 -39.51 -0.01 -6.25
N PHE A 796 -40.09 -1.21 -6.15
CA PHE A 796 -39.37 -2.45 -5.84
C PHE A 796 -39.78 -3.60 -6.76
N TRP A 797 -38.96 -4.65 -6.82
CA TRP A 797 -39.27 -5.91 -7.49
C TRP A 797 -39.76 -6.95 -6.47
N ILE A 798 -40.82 -7.69 -6.83
CA ILE A 798 -41.07 -9.02 -6.27
C ILE A 798 -40.56 -10.03 -7.28
N GLU A 799 -39.71 -10.96 -6.84
CA GLU A 799 -39.10 -11.97 -7.69
C GLU A 799 -39.53 -13.36 -7.24
N VAL A 800 -39.90 -14.22 -8.21
CA VAL A 800 -40.48 -15.54 -7.96
C VAL A 800 -39.50 -16.60 -8.46
N TRP A 801 -38.95 -17.37 -7.52
CA TRP A 801 -37.94 -18.40 -7.78
C TRP A 801 -38.56 -19.79 -7.66
N VAL A 802 -38.13 -20.71 -8.53
CA VAL A 802 -38.56 -22.11 -8.54
C VAL A 802 -37.35 -23.06 -8.47
N THR A 803 -37.56 -24.26 -7.95
CA THR A 803 -36.56 -25.34 -7.95
C THR A 803 -37.20 -26.70 -8.15
N ALA A 804 -36.50 -27.62 -8.82
CA ALA A 804 -36.93 -29.02 -9.00
C ALA A 804 -36.21 -29.99 -8.06
N SER A 805 -35.21 -29.53 -7.30
CA SER A 805 -34.45 -30.34 -6.35
C SER A 805 -35.39 -31.07 -5.37
N GLY A 806 -35.08 -32.34 -5.08
CA GLY A 806 -35.92 -33.18 -4.21
C GLY A 806 -37.23 -33.69 -4.83
N THR A 807 -37.67 -33.22 -6.00
CA THR A 807 -38.89 -33.74 -6.65
C THR A 807 -38.69 -35.12 -7.29
N GLY A 808 -37.48 -35.39 -7.82
CA GLY A 808 -37.12 -36.66 -8.48
C GLY A 808 -37.22 -36.67 -10.01
N GLY A 809 -37.22 -35.50 -10.66
CA GLY A 809 -37.21 -35.37 -12.13
C GLY A 809 -36.26 -34.26 -12.62
N ASP A 810 -35.78 -34.39 -13.86
CA ASP A 810 -34.50 -33.80 -14.28
C ASP A 810 -34.56 -32.33 -14.78
N ALA A 811 -35.76 -31.76 -15.03
CA ALA A 811 -35.88 -30.41 -15.60
C ALA A 811 -37.27 -29.78 -15.40
N ILE A 812 -37.32 -28.47 -15.13
CA ILE A 812 -38.56 -27.69 -15.14
C ILE A 812 -39.00 -27.41 -16.58
N THR A 813 -40.26 -27.70 -16.90
CA THR A 813 -40.84 -27.53 -18.25
C THR A 813 -41.98 -26.52 -18.31
N ALA A 814 -42.70 -26.32 -17.21
CA ALA A 814 -43.64 -25.22 -17.04
C ALA A 814 -43.76 -24.84 -15.56
N ALA A 815 -44.00 -23.57 -15.29
CA ALA A 815 -44.29 -23.08 -13.95
C ALA A 815 -45.27 -21.90 -14.01
N SER A 816 -46.15 -21.83 -13.01
CA SER A 816 -47.14 -20.77 -12.88
C SER A 816 -47.35 -20.40 -11.42
N ALA A 817 -47.73 -19.14 -11.17
CA ALA A 817 -48.10 -18.62 -9.86
C ALA A 817 -49.02 -17.40 -10.01
N THR A 818 -49.88 -17.15 -9.02
CA THR A 818 -50.67 -15.91 -8.89
C THR A 818 -50.31 -15.23 -7.58
N LEU A 819 -49.64 -14.07 -7.67
CA LEU A 819 -49.40 -13.19 -6.53
C LEU A 819 -50.70 -12.44 -6.22
N ASN A 820 -51.16 -12.48 -4.96
CA ASN A 820 -52.28 -11.69 -4.48
C ASN A 820 -51.76 -10.64 -3.49
N PHE A 821 -51.91 -9.36 -3.81
CA PHE A 821 -51.35 -8.23 -3.07
C PHE A 821 -52.41 -7.18 -2.74
N ASP A 822 -52.19 -6.35 -1.72
CA ASP A 822 -53.10 -5.23 -1.43
C ASP A 822 -52.85 -4.07 -2.40
N SER A 823 -53.73 -3.97 -3.40
CA SER A 823 -53.77 -2.87 -4.37
C SER A 823 -54.22 -1.52 -3.79
N SER A 824 -54.42 -1.40 -2.47
CA SER A 824 -54.52 -0.12 -1.78
C SER A 824 -53.18 0.48 -1.38
N MET A 825 -52.05 -0.24 -1.50
CA MET A 825 -50.73 0.24 -1.06
C MET A 825 -49.80 0.51 -2.25
N TYR A 826 -49.67 -0.47 -3.15
CA TYR A 826 -48.83 -0.37 -4.36
C TYR A 826 -49.58 -0.89 -5.58
N ARG A 827 -49.08 -0.59 -6.79
CA ARG A 827 -49.59 -1.14 -8.06
C ARG A 827 -48.51 -1.99 -8.73
N ALA A 828 -48.92 -3.12 -9.30
CA ALA A 828 -48.07 -3.89 -10.20
C ALA A 828 -48.01 -3.19 -11.56
N ASN A 829 -46.83 -2.72 -11.95
CA ASN A 829 -46.59 -1.97 -13.18
C ASN A 829 -46.23 -2.90 -14.34
N SER A 830 -45.17 -3.71 -14.19
CA SER A 830 -44.64 -4.56 -15.26
C SER A 830 -44.31 -5.98 -14.79
N ILE A 831 -44.28 -6.93 -15.74
CA ILE A 831 -43.88 -8.33 -15.55
C ILE A 831 -42.70 -8.63 -16.47
N VAL A 832 -41.63 -9.20 -15.93
CA VAL A 832 -40.47 -9.71 -16.69
C VAL A 832 -40.31 -11.20 -16.37
N ILE A 833 -40.50 -12.06 -17.36
CA ILE A 833 -40.27 -13.52 -17.23
C ILE A 833 -38.75 -13.78 -17.19
N GLY A 834 -38.32 -14.76 -16.39
CA GLY A 834 -36.89 -15.08 -16.23
C GLY A 834 -36.27 -15.71 -17.49
N PRO A 835 -34.97 -15.52 -17.76
CA PRO A 835 -34.34 -15.94 -19.02
C PRO A 835 -34.51 -17.43 -19.39
N GLY A 836 -34.57 -18.32 -18.38
CA GLY A 836 -34.82 -19.75 -18.58
C GLY A 836 -36.23 -20.11 -19.03
N PHE A 837 -37.14 -19.14 -19.17
CA PHE A 837 -38.55 -19.36 -19.47
C PHE A 837 -39.07 -18.47 -20.61
N SER A 838 -40.01 -18.99 -21.38
CA SER A 838 -40.80 -18.23 -22.35
C SER A 838 -42.19 -17.95 -21.78
N ALA A 839 -42.67 -16.72 -21.93
CA ALA A 839 -43.99 -16.29 -21.47
C ALA A 839 -45.12 -17.12 -22.12
N ALA A 840 -45.94 -17.77 -21.29
CA ALA A 840 -47.12 -18.50 -21.73
C ALA A 840 -48.38 -17.62 -21.70
N GLY A 841 -49.47 -18.09 -22.31
CA GLY A 841 -50.75 -17.37 -22.31
C GLY A 841 -51.32 -17.21 -20.89
N GLY A 842 -51.79 -16.01 -20.55
CA GLY A 842 -52.43 -15.71 -19.27
C GLY A 842 -51.58 -14.97 -18.23
N ASN A 843 -50.37 -14.51 -18.60
CA ASN A 843 -49.67 -13.47 -17.83
C ASN A 843 -50.51 -12.18 -17.81
N SER A 844 -50.70 -11.58 -16.63
CA SER A 844 -51.50 -10.35 -16.48
C SER A 844 -51.30 -9.70 -15.12
N THR A 845 -51.14 -8.38 -15.07
CA THR A 845 -51.41 -7.56 -13.88
C THR A 845 -52.90 -7.21 -13.82
N ASN A 846 -53.46 -7.11 -12.61
CA ASN A 846 -54.79 -6.54 -12.38
C ASN A 846 -54.80 -5.78 -11.05
N ASN A 847 -54.59 -4.47 -11.14
CA ASN A 847 -54.57 -3.55 -10.01
C ASN A 847 -55.97 -3.22 -9.44
N SER A 848 -57.06 -3.75 -10.01
CA SER A 848 -58.43 -3.56 -9.47
C SER A 848 -58.87 -4.65 -8.49
N ASN A 849 -58.16 -5.78 -8.44
CA ASN A 849 -58.44 -6.89 -7.53
C ASN A 849 -57.17 -7.42 -6.84
N GLY A 850 -56.05 -6.70 -6.92
CA GLY A 850 -54.80 -7.07 -6.27
C GLY A 850 -54.19 -8.37 -6.78
N THR A 851 -54.21 -8.66 -8.09
CA THR A 851 -53.62 -9.92 -8.61
C THR A 851 -52.59 -9.73 -9.71
N VAL A 852 -51.51 -10.52 -9.68
CA VAL A 852 -50.54 -10.67 -10.78
C VAL A 852 -50.37 -12.15 -11.10
N LYS A 853 -50.53 -12.50 -12.38
CA LYS A 853 -50.37 -13.87 -12.87
C LYS A 853 -49.06 -14.02 -13.61
N LEU A 854 -48.27 -14.99 -13.17
CA LEU A 854 -47.10 -15.52 -13.86
C LEU A 854 -47.44 -16.89 -14.42
N ASN A 855 -47.18 -17.10 -15.72
CA ASN A 855 -47.32 -18.38 -16.39
C ASN A 855 -46.25 -18.50 -17.46
N ALA A 856 -45.37 -19.49 -17.37
CA ALA A 856 -44.26 -19.63 -18.30
C ALA A 856 -43.89 -21.11 -18.57
N THR A 857 -43.29 -21.34 -19.73
CA THR A 857 -42.88 -22.66 -20.22
C THR A 857 -41.41 -22.63 -20.63
N SER A 858 -40.68 -23.72 -20.41
CA SER A 858 -39.30 -23.87 -20.87
C SER A 858 -39.11 -25.11 -21.74
N THR A 859 -38.14 -25.02 -22.64
CA THR A 859 -37.63 -26.11 -23.48
C THR A 859 -36.17 -26.42 -23.18
N ILE A 860 -35.57 -25.78 -22.17
CA ILE A 860 -34.17 -25.97 -21.77
C ILE A 860 -34.04 -27.28 -20.99
N ALA A 861 -33.14 -28.16 -21.44
CA ALA A 861 -32.85 -29.41 -20.75
C ALA A 861 -32.01 -29.15 -19.49
N GLY A 862 -32.34 -29.82 -18.38
CA GLY A 862 -31.66 -29.66 -17.09
C GLY A 862 -32.04 -28.41 -16.29
N LEU A 863 -32.99 -27.60 -16.76
CA LEU A 863 -33.33 -26.34 -16.08
C LEU A 863 -33.83 -26.56 -14.65
N GLY A 864 -33.13 -26.01 -13.66
CA GLY A 864 -33.48 -26.13 -12.25
C GLY A 864 -33.11 -27.46 -11.59
N ALA A 865 -32.27 -28.28 -12.24
CA ALA A 865 -31.56 -29.36 -11.56
C ALA A 865 -30.51 -28.76 -10.61
N ASP A 866 -30.58 -29.12 -9.32
CA ASP A 866 -29.68 -28.70 -8.24
C ASP A 866 -29.50 -27.17 -8.05
N GLN A 867 -30.35 -26.35 -8.67
CA GLN A 867 -30.29 -24.89 -8.67
C GLN A 867 -31.68 -24.25 -8.44
N ARG A 868 -31.69 -22.96 -8.09
CA ARG A 868 -32.90 -22.12 -8.09
C ARG A 868 -32.90 -21.26 -9.36
N VAL A 869 -34.07 -21.14 -10.00
CA VAL A 869 -34.25 -20.43 -11.27
C VAL A 869 -35.36 -19.40 -11.15
N LEU A 870 -35.14 -18.20 -11.66
CA LEU A 870 -36.15 -17.14 -11.72
C LEU A 870 -37.27 -17.54 -12.70
N LEU A 871 -38.50 -17.72 -12.20
CA LEU A 871 -39.70 -17.81 -13.04
C LEU A 871 -40.03 -16.44 -13.64
N GLY A 872 -39.95 -15.40 -12.82
CA GLY A 872 -40.15 -14.02 -13.26
C GLY A 872 -40.15 -13.04 -12.10
N ARG A 873 -40.05 -11.76 -12.43
CA ARG A 873 -40.09 -10.63 -11.50
C ARG A 873 -41.15 -9.62 -11.92
N VAL A 874 -41.72 -8.92 -10.94
CA VAL A 874 -42.83 -7.98 -11.11
C VAL A 874 -42.43 -6.65 -10.46
N ARG A 875 -42.47 -5.55 -11.21
CA ARG A 875 -42.20 -4.21 -10.67
C ARG A 875 -43.46 -3.70 -9.97
N PHE A 876 -43.31 -3.32 -8.71
CA PHE A 876 -44.31 -2.57 -7.97
C PHE A 876 -43.90 -1.11 -7.86
N THR A 877 -44.86 -0.22 -8.04
CA THR A 877 -44.72 1.23 -7.93
C THR A 877 -45.79 1.75 -6.97
N PRO A 878 -45.48 2.73 -6.11
CA PRO A 878 -46.47 3.35 -5.25
C PRO A 878 -47.45 4.23 -6.04
N PHE A 879 -48.41 4.82 -5.34
CA PHE A 879 -49.34 5.81 -5.86
C PHE A 879 -49.89 6.66 -4.69
N ALA A 880 -50.39 7.86 -4.96
CA ALA A 880 -50.90 8.76 -3.92
C ALA A 880 -52.03 8.14 -3.07
N ASN A 881 -52.03 8.38 -1.76
CA ASN A 881 -52.73 7.60 -0.72
C ASN A 881 -52.08 6.20 -0.55
N GLY A 882 -50.83 6.18 -0.09
CA GLY A 882 -49.96 4.99 0.02
C GLY A 882 -50.11 4.24 1.35
N LEU A 883 -49.12 4.34 2.23
CA LEU A 883 -49.20 3.80 3.59
C LEU A 883 -49.52 4.92 4.58
N ALA A 884 -50.76 4.96 5.07
CA ALA A 884 -51.22 5.99 5.98
C ALA A 884 -50.21 6.27 7.13
N ALA A 885 -49.75 7.53 7.21
CA ALA A 885 -48.69 7.98 8.10
C ALA A 885 -48.87 7.51 9.57
N PRO A 886 -47.79 7.10 10.25
CA PRO A 886 -47.90 6.44 11.54
C PRO A 886 -48.28 7.44 12.64
N VAL A 887 -49.25 7.07 13.47
CA VAL A 887 -49.55 7.85 14.69
C VAL A 887 -48.30 7.92 15.55
N ILE A 888 -47.98 9.11 16.07
CA ILE A 888 -46.67 9.56 16.62
C ILE A 888 -46.15 8.75 17.86
N ASP A 889 -46.80 7.65 18.24
CA ASP A 889 -46.43 6.74 19.34
C ASP A 889 -46.32 5.24 18.92
N VAL A 890 -46.39 4.93 17.61
CA VAL A 890 -46.29 3.54 17.08
C VAL A 890 -45.30 3.40 15.93
N SER A 891 -44.00 3.28 16.26
CA SER A 891 -42.89 3.10 15.32
C SER A 891 -42.72 1.66 14.81
N GLN A 892 -43.77 1.09 14.22
CA GLN A 892 -43.76 -0.27 13.65
C GLN A 892 -44.55 -0.29 12.33
N GLY A 893 -43.86 -0.16 11.20
CA GLY A 893 -44.45 -0.28 9.86
C GLY A 893 -44.95 -1.69 9.53
N LEU A 894 -45.57 -1.84 8.36
CA LEU A 894 -46.28 -3.07 7.99
C LEU A 894 -45.30 -4.19 7.64
N ASP A 895 -45.56 -5.40 8.10
CA ASP A 895 -44.80 -6.57 7.67
C ASP A 895 -45.25 -6.95 6.24
N PHE A 896 -44.32 -7.31 5.35
CA PHE A 896 -44.62 -7.48 3.91
C PHE A 896 -45.71 -8.52 3.61
N SER A 897 -45.94 -9.47 4.51
CA SER A 897 -47.04 -10.45 4.46
C SER A 897 -48.45 -9.85 4.55
N GLN A 898 -48.59 -8.61 5.04
CA GLN A 898 -49.85 -7.87 5.03
C GLN A 898 -50.14 -7.27 3.65
N PHE A 899 -49.09 -6.89 2.91
CA PHE A 899 -49.20 -6.44 1.53
C PHE A 899 -49.30 -7.62 0.55
N LEU A 900 -48.32 -8.54 0.51
CA LEU A 900 -48.39 -9.75 -0.30
C LEU A 900 -49.23 -10.83 0.42
N THR A 901 -50.55 -10.61 0.43
CA THR A 901 -51.53 -11.41 1.17
C THR A 901 -51.46 -12.92 0.94
N SER A 902 -51.06 -13.37 -0.25
CA SER A 902 -50.83 -14.80 -0.56
C SER A 902 -50.20 -15.02 -1.95
N VAL A 903 -49.56 -16.18 -2.12
CA VAL A 903 -49.31 -16.78 -3.44
C VAL A 903 -50.32 -17.92 -3.63
N SER A 904 -50.94 -18.00 -4.82
CA SER A 904 -52.02 -18.94 -5.12
C SER A 904 -51.93 -19.46 -6.55
N ASN A 905 -52.62 -20.56 -6.86
CA ASN A 905 -52.51 -21.26 -8.16
C ASN A 905 -51.06 -21.54 -8.59
N ALA A 906 -50.16 -21.74 -7.61
CA ALA A 906 -48.81 -22.19 -7.86
C ALA A 906 -48.87 -23.59 -8.47
N SER A 907 -48.09 -23.84 -9.52
CA SER A 907 -48.02 -25.14 -10.19
C SER A 907 -46.66 -25.28 -10.86
N LEU A 908 -45.99 -26.41 -10.65
CA LEU A 908 -44.68 -26.73 -11.22
C LEU A 908 -44.79 -28.02 -12.02
N THR A 909 -44.30 -28.02 -13.26
CA THR A 909 -44.33 -29.21 -14.14
C THR A 909 -42.91 -29.64 -14.46
N VAL A 910 -42.51 -30.78 -13.89
CA VAL A 910 -41.15 -31.32 -13.99
C VAL A 910 -41.13 -32.50 -14.97
N ASN A 911 -40.14 -32.53 -15.85
CA ASN A 911 -39.94 -33.61 -16.81
C ASN A 911 -39.76 -34.96 -16.09
N GLY A 912 -40.36 -36.02 -16.63
CA GLY A 912 -40.40 -37.35 -16.00
C GLY A 912 -41.47 -37.52 -14.90
N ILE A 913 -41.96 -36.44 -14.29
CA ILE A 913 -42.97 -36.48 -13.21
C ILE A 913 -44.35 -35.98 -13.67
N GLY A 914 -44.39 -34.86 -14.40
CA GLY A 914 -45.62 -34.13 -14.74
C GLY A 914 -45.87 -32.95 -13.80
N THR A 915 -47.13 -32.51 -13.71
CA THR A 915 -47.54 -31.34 -12.93
C THR A 915 -47.75 -31.69 -11.46
N LEU A 916 -47.13 -30.92 -10.58
CA LEU A 916 -47.30 -30.96 -9.14
C LEU A 916 -48.48 -30.07 -8.74
N ASP A 917 -49.57 -30.70 -8.32
CA ASP A 917 -50.74 -30.00 -7.76
C ASP A 917 -50.44 -29.54 -6.31
N SER A 918 -50.54 -28.23 -6.05
CA SER A 918 -50.23 -27.59 -4.76
C SER A 918 -48.76 -27.69 -4.30
N PRO A 919 -47.79 -27.15 -5.08
CA PRO A 919 -46.42 -26.97 -4.64
C PRO A 919 -46.36 -25.97 -3.48
N THR A 920 -45.40 -26.16 -2.57
CA THR A 920 -45.23 -25.30 -1.40
C THR A 920 -44.62 -23.94 -1.75
N THR A 921 -45.15 -22.88 -1.13
CA THR A 921 -44.75 -21.48 -1.37
C THR A 921 -44.20 -20.84 -0.10
N ASP A 922 -42.93 -20.45 -0.10
CA ASP A 922 -42.39 -19.54 0.90
C ASP A 922 -42.60 -18.10 0.41
N ALA A 923 -43.63 -17.48 0.96
CA ALA A 923 -44.22 -16.22 0.50
C ALA A 923 -44.10 -15.08 1.52
N THR A 924 -43.30 -15.26 2.58
CA THR A 924 -43.14 -14.28 3.66
C THR A 924 -41.69 -13.79 3.79
N PRO A 925 -41.25 -12.87 2.91
CA PRO A 925 -40.02 -12.10 3.11
C PRO A 925 -39.97 -11.46 4.50
N SER A 926 -38.78 -11.34 5.09
CA SER A 926 -38.57 -10.58 6.34
C SER A 926 -38.64 -9.05 6.15
N THR A 927 -38.87 -8.60 4.93
CA THR A 927 -39.08 -7.21 4.52
C THR A 927 -40.20 -6.54 5.30
N ARG A 928 -40.02 -5.26 5.60
CA ARG A 928 -41.07 -4.39 6.14
C ARG A 928 -41.28 -3.21 5.21
N LEU A 929 -42.55 -2.84 5.03
CA LEU A 929 -42.97 -1.66 4.30
C LEU A 929 -43.14 -0.53 5.34
N LEU A 930 -42.33 0.52 5.22
CA LEU A 930 -42.36 1.66 6.14
C LEU A 930 -43.02 2.87 5.47
N PRO A 931 -44.05 3.49 6.07
CA PRO A 931 -44.48 4.83 5.67
C PRO A 931 -43.33 5.83 5.86
N MET A 932 -43.26 6.86 5.02
CA MET A 932 -42.23 7.89 5.08
C MET A 932 -42.42 8.71 6.34
N ILE A 933 -41.49 8.60 7.29
CA ILE A 933 -41.66 9.04 8.70
C ILE A 933 -41.87 10.56 8.84
N TYR A 934 -41.68 11.31 7.75
CA TYR A 934 -41.75 12.77 7.69
C TYR A 934 -42.83 13.30 6.73
N ASP A 935 -43.45 12.44 5.91
CA ASP A 935 -44.67 12.74 5.16
C ASP A 935 -45.84 12.36 6.07
N LEU A 936 -46.47 13.37 6.65
CA LEU A 936 -47.53 13.22 7.64
C LEU A 936 -48.91 13.42 7.03
N ASN A 937 -48.98 13.89 5.78
CA ASN A 937 -50.22 14.14 5.05
C ASN A 937 -50.52 13.14 3.91
N ASP A 938 -49.59 12.24 3.57
CA ASP A 938 -49.67 11.24 2.49
C ASP A 938 -49.85 11.87 1.10
N ASP A 939 -49.14 12.99 0.83
CA ASP A 939 -49.15 13.71 -0.45
C ASP A 939 -47.91 13.47 -1.34
N GLY A 940 -46.92 12.73 -0.83
CA GLY A 940 -45.69 12.35 -1.53
C GLY A 940 -44.55 13.36 -1.40
N LYS A 941 -44.52 14.13 -0.31
CA LYS A 941 -43.55 15.21 -0.04
C LYS A 941 -43.26 15.34 1.46
N VAL A 942 -42.27 16.17 1.78
CA VAL A 942 -42.01 16.65 3.14
C VAL A 942 -41.92 18.17 3.07
N ASP A 943 -43.01 18.88 3.38
CA ASP A 943 -43.05 20.34 3.34
C ASP A 943 -43.71 21.01 4.57
N LEU A 944 -44.22 22.23 4.42
CA LEU A 944 -44.89 22.97 5.48
C LEU A 944 -46.26 22.39 5.85
N GLY A 945 -46.87 21.59 4.95
CA GLY A 945 -48.05 20.78 5.24
C GLY A 945 -47.81 19.84 6.42
N ASP A 946 -46.77 19.02 6.33
CA ASP A 946 -46.40 18.01 7.35
C ASP A 946 -46.01 18.65 8.68
N LEU A 947 -45.27 19.77 8.63
CA LEU A 947 -44.97 20.55 9.82
C LEU A 947 -46.26 21.10 10.48
N SER A 948 -47.28 21.44 9.69
CA SER A 948 -48.58 21.87 10.21
C SER A 948 -49.39 20.69 10.79
N GLU A 949 -49.33 19.52 10.17
CA GLU A 949 -49.95 18.27 10.63
C GLU A 949 -49.34 17.82 11.97
N PHE A 950 -48.01 17.83 12.07
CA PHE A 950 -47.25 17.57 13.30
C PHE A 950 -47.62 18.55 14.42
N VAL A 951 -47.65 19.86 14.13
CA VAL A 951 -48.01 20.89 15.11
C VAL A 951 -49.49 20.82 15.50
N ALA A 952 -50.39 20.39 14.61
CA ALA A 952 -51.79 20.14 14.94
C ALA A 952 -51.96 18.92 15.85
N ALA A 953 -51.25 17.81 15.57
CA ALA A 953 -51.26 16.61 16.39
C ALA A 953 -50.72 16.88 17.81
N TYR A 954 -49.53 17.48 17.92
CA TYR A 954 -48.88 17.78 19.21
C TYR A 954 -49.54 18.96 19.95
N GLY A 955 -50.07 19.94 19.21
CA GLY A 955 -50.65 21.19 19.73
C GLY A 955 -51.93 21.02 20.56
N ASN A 956 -52.54 19.83 20.56
CA ASN A 956 -53.66 19.51 21.46
C ASN A 956 -53.28 19.56 22.94
N TYR A 957 -51.98 19.59 23.30
CA TYR A 957 -51.49 19.98 24.63
C TYR A 957 -51.51 21.51 24.88
N ASN A 958 -52.67 22.12 24.63
CA ASN A 958 -53.22 23.22 25.43
C ASN A 958 -52.40 24.53 25.50
N SER A 959 -52.09 25.15 24.35
CA SER A 959 -52.07 26.62 24.30
C SER A 959 -52.50 27.19 22.94
N THR A 960 -53.55 28.01 22.94
CA THR A 960 -54.10 28.64 21.72
C THR A 960 -53.34 29.91 21.36
N LYS A 961 -52.31 29.79 20.51
CA LYS A 961 -51.75 30.91 19.74
C LYS A 961 -51.33 30.44 18.35
N PHE A 962 -51.84 31.09 17.31
CA PHE A 962 -51.18 31.10 16.02
C PHE A 962 -49.77 31.71 16.19
N ILE A 963 -48.78 31.09 15.55
CA ILE A 963 -47.48 31.72 15.29
C ILE A 963 -47.63 32.47 13.96
N ASP A 964 -47.32 33.76 13.98
CA ASP A 964 -47.34 34.61 12.80
C ASP A 964 -46.04 34.38 12.01
N PHE A 965 -46.13 33.83 10.80
CA PHE A 965 -44.97 33.60 9.93
C PHE A 965 -44.61 34.91 9.22
N ASP A 966 -43.94 35.81 9.95
CA ASP A 966 -43.36 37.03 9.39
C ASP A 966 -42.18 36.69 8.46
N LEU A 967 -42.48 36.58 7.17
CA LEU A 967 -41.54 36.27 6.08
C LEU A 967 -40.55 37.42 5.75
N THR A 968 -40.45 38.48 6.57
CA THR A 968 -39.52 39.60 6.34
C THR A 968 -38.05 39.30 6.65
N GLY A 969 -37.73 38.16 7.26
CA GLY A 969 -36.36 37.61 7.27
C GLY A 969 -35.41 38.12 8.36
N ASP A 970 -35.92 38.59 9.52
CA ASP A 970 -35.07 38.89 10.68
C ASP A 970 -34.62 37.60 11.41
N LEU A 971 -33.35 37.23 11.23
CA LEU A 971 -32.72 36.02 11.76
C LEU A 971 -32.47 36.02 13.29
N LYS A 972 -33.22 36.80 14.08
CA LYS A 972 -33.07 36.89 15.56
C LYS A 972 -34.35 36.70 16.38
N GLY A 973 -35.35 36.01 15.83
CA GLY A 973 -36.58 35.65 16.57
C GLY A 973 -37.29 34.37 16.12
N SER A 974 -36.67 33.51 15.30
CA SER A 974 -37.31 32.32 14.75
C SER A 974 -37.46 31.18 15.77
N GLY A 975 -38.45 30.30 15.55
CA GLY A 975 -38.79 29.18 16.46
C GLY A 975 -37.75 28.05 16.56
N PHE A 976 -36.56 28.21 15.97
CA PHE A 976 -35.50 27.20 15.97
C PHE A 976 -34.97 26.91 17.39
N ASP A 977 -34.89 27.92 18.26
CA ASP A 977 -34.60 27.76 19.69
C ASP A 977 -35.64 26.87 20.41
N TYR A 978 -36.89 26.87 19.95
CA TYR A 978 -37.94 26.01 20.50
C TYR A 978 -37.81 24.56 20.02
N PHE A 979 -37.31 24.36 18.79
CA PHE A 979 -36.96 23.06 18.23
C PHE A 979 -35.84 22.39 19.06
N GLN A 980 -34.81 23.15 19.45
CA GLN A 980 -33.75 22.66 20.35
C GLN A 980 -34.25 22.35 21.77
N LEU A 981 -35.20 23.14 22.29
CA LEU A 981 -35.79 22.92 23.62
C LEU A 981 -36.67 21.66 23.69
N ALA A 982 -37.34 21.29 22.59
CA ALA A 982 -38.13 20.07 22.51
C ALA A 982 -37.27 18.79 22.44
N LEU A 983 -36.11 18.86 21.77
CA LEU A 983 -35.26 17.70 21.46
C LEU A 983 -34.05 17.52 22.40
N GLY A 984 -34.19 17.92 23.68
CA GLY A 984 -33.35 17.37 24.75
C GLY A 984 -32.36 18.31 25.45
N ALA A 985 -32.43 19.62 25.22
CA ALA A 985 -31.61 20.59 25.95
C ALA A 985 -32.31 21.17 27.20
N ASN A 986 -32.18 20.54 28.38
CA ASN A 986 -32.38 21.26 29.64
C ASN A 986 -31.59 20.72 30.86
N PHE A 987 -30.80 21.63 31.41
CA PHE A 987 -30.44 21.88 32.81
C PHE A 987 -30.99 20.95 33.93
N LEU A 988 -30.16 20.78 34.97
CA LEU A 988 -30.45 20.19 36.30
C LEU A 988 -30.31 18.66 36.47
N SER A 989 -29.19 18.11 35.98
CA SER A 989 -28.35 17.17 36.74
C SER A 989 -29.05 16.00 37.47
N GLN A 990 -29.76 15.14 36.75
CA GLN A 990 -30.08 13.78 37.19
C GLN A 990 -29.95 12.78 36.03
N ASP A 991 -29.26 11.67 36.27
CA ASP A 991 -29.10 10.59 35.30
C ASP A 991 -30.43 9.88 35.00
N LYS A 992 -30.90 9.97 33.75
CA LYS A 992 -31.81 8.97 33.16
C LYS A 992 -31.38 8.65 31.74
N LYS A 993 -31.18 7.35 31.49
CA LYS A 993 -30.86 6.83 30.16
C LYS A 993 -32.06 6.91 29.23
N TYR A 994 -31.92 7.66 28.16
CA TYR A 994 -32.52 7.35 26.87
C TYR A 994 -31.41 7.47 25.82
N GLN A 995 -31.17 6.40 25.07
CA GLN A 995 -30.23 6.41 23.95
C GLN A 995 -31.05 6.50 22.67
N ILE A 996 -30.93 7.60 21.94
CA ILE A 996 -31.27 7.65 20.51
C ILE A 996 -30.01 7.15 19.77
N SER A 997 -30.19 6.33 18.74
CA SER A 997 -29.06 5.81 17.96
C SER A 997 -28.44 6.93 17.10
N PRO A 998 -27.10 7.09 17.06
CA PRO A 998 -26.44 8.02 16.14
C PRO A 998 -26.84 7.84 14.67
N LEU A 999 -27.20 6.61 14.28
CA LEU A 999 -27.67 6.28 12.92
C LEU A 999 -28.92 7.08 12.50
N VAL A 1000 -29.75 7.48 13.46
CA VAL A 1000 -30.95 8.31 13.22
C VAL A 1000 -30.58 9.80 13.03
N LEU A 1001 -29.40 10.21 13.50
CA LEU A 1001 -28.91 11.58 13.38
C LEU A 1001 -28.11 11.81 12.09
N ASP A 1002 -27.32 10.82 11.65
CA ASP A 1002 -26.58 10.90 10.38
C ASP A 1002 -27.55 10.94 9.18
N ALA A 1003 -28.57 10.09 9.17
CA ALA A 1003 -29.58 10.08 8.11
C ALA A 1003 -30.29 11.45 7.97
N ALA A 1004 -30.65 12.07 9.10
CA ALA A 1004 -31.32 13.37 9.14
C ALA A 1004 -30.44 14.57 8.71
N ILE A 1005 -29.12 14.38 8.60
CA ILE A 1005 -28.18 15.40 8.13
C ILE A 1005 -27.74 15.14 6.68
N SER A 1006 -27.64 13.87 6.27
CA SER A 1006 -27.16 13.48 4.94
C SER A 1006 -28.05 13.97 3.80
N ASP A 1007 -29.37 14.01 3.98
CA ASP A 1007 -30.31 14.30 2.88
C ASP A 1007 -30.67 15.80 2.75
N ALA A 1008 -30.32 16.61 3.76
CA ALA A 1008 -30.60 18.05 3.84
C ALA A 1008 -29.83 18.92 2.82
N ILE A 1009 -29.18 18.31 1.82
CA ILE A 1009 -28.36 18.95 0.78
C ILE A 1009 -28.91 18.68 -0.64
N LEU A 1010 -29.75 17.65 -0.84
CA LEU A 1010 -30.26 17.28 -2.18
C LEU A 1010 -31.55 18.03 -2.58
N THR A 1011 -32.30 18.60 -1.63
CA THR A 1011 -33.58 19.31 -1.87
C THR A 1011 -33.43 20.71 -2.48
N ASN A 1012 -32.39 20.94 -3.29
CA ASN A 1012 -32.13 22.21 -3.96
C ASN A 1012 -32.32 22.14 -5.49
N HIS A 1013 -33.28 21.34 -5.95
CA HIS A 1013 -33.95 21.54 -7.23
C HIS A 1013 -35.43 21.13 -7.16
N THR A 1014 -36.33 22.02 -7.59
CA THR A 1014 -37.77 21.77 -7.65
C THR A 1014 -38.12 20.84 -8.81
N ALA A 1015 -38.45 19.58 -8.51
CA ALA A 1015 -39.02 18.61 -9.45
C ALA A 1015 -40.51 18.34 -9.09
N THR A 1016 -41.38 19.31 -9.35
CA THR A 1016 -42.84 19.15 -9.19
C THR A 1016 -43.40 18.28 -10.32
N GLY A 1017 -43.25 16.96 -10.24
CA GLY A 1017 -43.74 15.99 -11.25
C GLY A 1017 -44.58 14.88 -10.63
N SER A 1018 -45.85 15.15 -10.34
CA SER A 1018 -46.74 14.18 -9.69
C SER A 1018 -47.37 13.20 -10.67
N TRP A 1019 -46.91 11.96 -10.65
CA TRP A 1019 -47.59 10.75 -11.16
C TRP A 1019 -48.25 10.89 -12.54
N ALA A 1020 -47.39 10.96 -13.55
CA ALA A 1020 -47.74 10.80 -14.95
C ALA A 1020 -48.38 9.42 -15.23
N GLU A 1021 -49.63 9.39 -15.69
CA GLU A 1021 -50.22 8.17 -16.25
C GLU A 1021 -49.65 7.93 -17.66
N SER A 1022 -49.26 6.68 -17.95
CA SER A 1022 -48.68 6.32 -19.24
C SER A 1022 -49.73 6.32 -20.36
N LEU A 1023 -49.39 6.96 -21.47
CA LEU A 1023 -50.25 7.09 -22.64
C LEU A 1023 -50.50 5.73 -23.28
N SER A 1024 -51.76 5.37 -23.47
CA SER A 1024 -52.12 4.14 -24.17
C SER A 1024 -52.40 4.39 -25.65
N ARG A 1025 -52.26 3.34 -26.47
CA ARG A 1025 -52.64 3.40 -27.90
C ARG A 1025 -54.13 3.74 -28.08
N SER A 1026 -54.97 3.40 -27.11
CA SER A 1026 -56.40 3.76 -27.06
C SER A 1026 -56.63 5.25 -26.89
N ASP A 1027 -55.76 5.96 -26.16
CA ASP A 1027 -55.92 7.39 -25.87
C ASP A 1027 -55.57 8.24 -27.10
N ILE A 1028 -54.48 7.89 -27.79
CA ILE A 1028 -54.18 8.47 -29.10
C ILE A 1028 -55.31 8.15 -30.08
N LEU A 1029 -55.77 6.88 -30.18
CA LEU A 1029 -56.87 6.53 -31.08
C LEU A 1029 -58.17 7.29 -30.77
N GLY A 1030 -58.46 7.54 -29.50
CA GLY A 1030 -59.57 8.39 -29.06
C GLY A 1030 -59.40 9.82 -29.57
N MET A 1031 -58.27 10.45 -29.27
CA MET A 1031 -57.92 11.81 -29.71
C MET A 1031 -57.95 11.94 -31.24
N THR A 1032 -57.34 11.01 -31.97
CA THR A 1032 -57.25 11.05 -33.44
C THR A 1032 -58.56 10.70 -34.13
N SER A 1033 -59.50 10.01 -33.46
CA SER A 1033 -60.86 9.79 -33.99
C SER A 1033 -61.73 11.06 -34.00
N LEU A 1034 -61.25 12.14 -33.37
CA LEU A 1034 -61.87 13.46 -33.38
C LEU A 1034 -61.16 14.43 -34.35
N LEU A 1035 -60.07 13.98 -34.97
CA LEU A 1035 -59.48 14.54 -36.19
C LEU A 1035 -60.10 13.80 -37.40
N PRO A 1036 -60.15 14.41 -38.62
CA PRO A 1036 -60.79 13.78 -39.77
C PRO A 1036 -60.05 12.52 -40.25
N GLU A 1037 -60.83 11.55 -40.71
CA GLU A 1037 -60.48 10.13 -40.91
C GLU A 1037 -59.35 9.85 -41.92
N ASN A 1038 -58.82 10.88 -42.60
CA ASN A 1038 -57.88 10.78 -43.72
C ASN A 1038 -56.40 10.78 -43.30
N ILE A 1039 -56.06 11.36 -42.14
CA ILE A 1039 -54.69 11.83 -41.87
C ILE A 1039 -53.82 10.79 -41.13
N ILE A 1040 -54.41 10.01 -40.21
CA ILE A 1040 -53.67 9.12 -39.30
C ILE A 1040 -54.22 7.69 -39.38
N SER A 1041 -53.35 6.70 -39.65
CA SER A 1041 -53.71 5.28 -39.68
C SER A 1041 -52.91 4.45 -38.66
N PRO A 1042 -53.55 3.54 -37.90
CA PRO A 1042 -52.85 2.59 -37.05
C PRO A 1042 -52.31 1.34 -37.78
N GLU A 1043 -52.63 1.15 -39.07
CA GLU A 1043 -52.19 0.00 -39.88
C GLU A 1043 -51.64 0.44 -41.26
N VAL A 1044 -50.43 -0.01 -41.61
CA VAL A 1044 -49.71 0.41 -42.84
C VAL A 1044 -49.78 -0.68 -43.91
N THR A 1045 -50.92 -0.79 -44.61
CA THR A 1045 -51.07 -1.73 -45.75
C THR A 1045 -51.92 -1.23 -46.93
N SER A 1046 -51.74 0.01 -47.41
CA SER A 1046 -51.84 0.32 -48.86
C SER A 1046 -51.52 1.77 -49.25
N ASP A 1047 -51.74 2.74 -48.36
CA ASP A 1047 -51.58 4.17 -48.66
C ASP A 1047 -50.17 4.66 -48.27
N THR A 1048 -49.53 5.45 -49.13
CA THR A 1048 -48.16 5.97 -48.90
C THR A 1048 -48.15 7.31 -48.15
N ASN A 1049 -49.29 7.96 -48.00
CA ASN A 1049 -49.38 9.33 -47.45
C ASN A 1049 -49.91 9.35 -46.01
N ALA A 1050 -50.28 8.20 -45.44
CA ALA A 1050 -50.84 8.09 -44.09
C ALA A 1050 -49.80 8.28 -42.99
N VAL A 1051 -50.10 9.15 -42.00
CA VAL A 1051 -49.25 9.33 -40.82
C VAL A 1051 -49.46 8.16 -39.86
N SER A 1052 -48.36 7.66 -39.29
CA SER A 1052 -48.35 6.55 -38.33
C SER A 1052 -47.65 6.99 -37.04
N PHE A 1053 -48.04 6.41 -35.91
CA PHE A 1053 -47.51 6.79 -34.60
C PHE A 1053 -47.07 5.58 -33.76
N GLN A 1054 -46.08 5.81 -32.89
CA GLN A 1054 -45.61 4.83 -31.92
C GLN A 1054 -45.37 5.50 -30.55
N ILE A 1055 -45.87 4.86 -29.49
CA ILE A 1055 -45.59 5.27 -28.11
C ILE A 1055 -44.33 4.53 -27.64
N VAL A 1056 -43.36 5.27 -27.11
CA VAL A 1056 -42.07 4.78 -26.57
C VAL A 1056 -41.58 5.75 -25.50
N ASP A 1057 -40.90 5.25 -24.47
CA ASP A 1057 -40.09 6.07 -23.55
C ASP A 1057 -39.00 6.82 -24.33
N LEU A 1058 -39.02 8.16 -24.30
CA LEU A 1058 -38.10 9.05 -25.00
C LEU A 1058 -37.11 9.74 -24.03
N PRO A 1059 -35.82 9.80 -24.36
CA PRO A 1059 -34.80 10.18 -23.39
C PRO A 1059 -34.85 11.66 -22.98
N GLY A 1060 -34.91 11.91 -21.67
CA GLY A 1060 -34.75 13.24 -21.07
C GLY A 1060 -36.07 14.00 -20.97
N ASN A 1061 -36.13 15.19 -21.56
CA ASN A 1061 -37.32 16.05 -21.57
C ASN A 1061 -38.01 16.12 -22.95
N GLN A 1062 -37.80 15.12 -23.81
CA GLN A 1062 -38.38 15.07 -25.15
C GLN A 1062 -39.79 14.47 -25.13
N LEU A 1063 -40.79 15.27 -25.50
CA LEU A 1063 -42.21 14.88 -25.48
C LEU A 1063 -42.65 14.08 -26.72
N ALA A 1064 -42.07 14.38 -27.88
CA ALA A 1064 -42.34 13.70 -29.15
C ALA A 1064 -41.18 13.91 -30.16
N LYS A 1065 -41.27 13.21 -31.29
CA LYS A 1065 -40.33 13.30 -32.43
C LYS A 1065 -40.91 12.74 -33.73
N THR A 1066 -41.04 13.58 -34.75
CA THR A 1066 -41.31 13.15 -36.14
C THR A 1066 -40.06 12.65 -36.86
N VAL A 1067 -40.20 11.57 -37.63
CA VAL A 1067 -39.20 11.03 -38.57
C VAL A 1067 -39.90 10.56 -39.86
N GLY A 1068 -40.00 11.45 -40.85
CA GLY A 1068 -40.85 11.21 -42.03
C GLY A 1068 -42.32 11.15 -41.62
N SER A 1069 -43.08 10.16 -42.10
CA SER A 1069 -44.49 9.96 -41.71
C SER A 1069 -44.68 9.18 -40.40
N MET A 1070 -43.61 8.94 -39.63
CA MET A 1070 -43.66 8.29 -38.30
C MET A 1070 -43.49 9.31 -37.19
N ILE A 1071 -44.47 9.43 -36.30
CA ILE A 1071 -44.39 10.24 -35.07
C ILE A 1071 -44.14 9.32 -33.88
N TYR A 1072 -43.02 9.52 -33.18
CA TYR A 1072 -42.75 8.90 -31.89
C TYR A 1072 -43.24 9.84 -30.79
N ILE A 1073 -43.99 9.33 -29.82
CA ILE A 1073 -44.54 10.11 -28.70
C ILE A 1073 -44.07 9.47 -27.40
N ASP A 1074 -43.63 10.30 -26.46
CA ASP A 1074 -43.17 9.84 -25.16
C ASP A 1074 -44.30 9.16 -24.37
N ASP A 1075 -44.00 8.09 -23.63
CA ASP A 1075 -45.03 7.34 -22.94
C ASP A 1075 -45.60 8.04 -21.70
N ASN A 1076 -44.87 8.98 -21.08
CA ASN A 1076 -45.26 9.62 -19.82
C ASN A 1076 -45.17 11.17 -19.81
N ALA A 1077 -44.93 11.78 -20.96
CA ALA A 1077 -44.65 13.20 -21.15
C ALA A 1077 -43.44 13.68 -20.33
N ALA A 1078 -42.35 12.92 -20.32
CA ALA A 1078 -41.11 13.20 -19.58
C ALA A 1078 -41.33 13.49 -18.08
N GLY A 1079 -42.18 12.68 -17.45
CA GLY A 1079 -42.55 12.75 -16.03
C GLY A 1079 -43.71 13.69 -15.70
N TRP A 1080 -44.20 14.48 -16.66
CA TRP A 1080 -45.24 15.49 -16.43
C TRP A 1080 -46.68 14.98 -16.65
N GLY A 1081 -46.84 13.85 -17.34
CA GLY A 1081 -48.13 13.22 -17.60
C GLY A 1081 -48.91 13.90 -18.72
N TRP A 1082 -49.58 13.07 -19.52
CA TRP A 1082 -50.44 13.55 -20.59
C TRP A 1082 -51.81 14.00 -20.07
N PHE A 1083 -52.24 15.17 -20.51
CA PHE A 1083 -53.65 15.55 -20.52
C PHE A 1083 -54.26 15.09 -21.85
N VAL A 1084 -55.06 14.03 -21.77
CA VAL A 1084 -55.83 13.49 -22.89
C VAL A 1084 -57.23 14.10 -22.83
N ASP A 1085 -57.43 15.19 -23.56
CA ASP A 1085 -58.73 15.85 -23.66
C ASP A 1085 -59.76 14.95 -24.34
N SER A 1086 -60.87 14.65 -23.67
CA SER A 1086 -62.00 13.90 -24.23
C SER A 1086 -62.89 14.74 -25.16
N THR A 1087 -62.68 16.05 -25.17
CA THR A 1087 -63.46 17.08 -25.87
C THR A 1087 -62.54 18.13 -26.50
N PRO A 1088 -61.53 17.75 -27.33
CA PRO A 1088 -60.44 18.63 -27.81
C PRO A 1088 -60.87 19.84 -28.68
N LEU A 1089 -62.16 19.97 -28.99
CA LEU A 1089 -62.75 21.12 -29.69
C LEU A 1089 -63.41 22.14 -28.73
N ASP A 1090 -63.49 21.80 -27.45
CA ASP A 1090 -63.76 22.71 -26.33
C ASP A 1090 -62.42 23.04 -25.64
N SER A 1091 -62.37 24.10 -24.85
CA SER A 1091 -61.19 24.47 -24.06
C SER A 1091 -61.61 25.01 -22.69
N SER A 1092 -62.69 24.45 -22.14
CA SER A 1092 -63.31 24.87 -20.89
C SER A 1092 -62.39 24.76 -19.66
N GLU A 1093 -61.38 23.89 -19.78
CA GLU A 1093 -60.31 23.57 -18.85
C GLU A 1093 -59.23 24.66 -18.78
N TYR A 1094 -59.20 25.56 -19.77
CA TYR A 1094 -58.17 26.56 -19.98
C TYR A 1094 -58.77 27.98 -19.95
N GLN A 1095 -57.92 28.94 -19.60
CA GLN A 1095 -58.20 30.37 -19.70
C GLN A 1095 -57.21 31.04 -20.64
N ALA A 1096 -57.72 31.99 -21.44
CA ALA A 1096 -56.91 32.74 -22.38
C ALA A 1096 -55.96 33.71 -21.65
N THR A 1097 -54.70 33.31 -21.51
CA THR A 1097 -53.61 34.23 -21.17
C THR A 1097 -53.45 35.28 -22.28
N GLY A 1098 -53.12 36.52 -21.92
CA GLY A 1098 -53.15 37.65 -22.87
C GLY A 1098 -52.15 37.59 -24.03
N ASN A 1099 -51.15 36.71 -23.94
CA ASN A 1099 -50.09 36.51 -24.93
C ASN A 1099 -50.62 35.78 -26.18
N SER A 1100 -49.83 35.74 -27.26
CA SER A 1100 -50.25 35.10 -28.52
C SER A 1100 -50.08 33.59 -28.43
N GLY A 1101 -51.09 32.84 -28.86
CA GLY A 1101 -50.97 31.40 -29.11
C GLY A 1101 -50.80 30.47 -27.90
N HIS A 1102 -50.89 30.97 -26.66
CA HIS A 1102 -50.88 30.13 -25.46
C HIS A 1102 -52.16 30.34 -24.64
N GLN A 1103 -52.78 29.24 -24.22
CA GLN A 1103 -53.81 29.20 -23.18
C GLN A 1103 -53.25 28.45 -21.97
N GLN A 1104 -53.67 28.82 -20.76
CA GLN A 1104 -53.18 28.21 -19.52
C GLN A 1104 -54.32 27.57 -18.73
N ALA A 1105 -54.08 26.37 -18.20
CA ALA A 1105 -55.05 25.60 -17.44
C ALA A 1105 -55.57 26.40 -16.24
N ILE A 1106 -56.86 26.26 -15.97
CA ILE A 1106 -57.49 26.76 -14.75
C ILE A 1106 -56.99 25.91 -13.57
N THR A 1107 -56.66 26.52 -12.43
CA THR A 1107 -55.90 25.87 -11.33
C THR A 1107 -56.47 24.55 -10.80
N ASN A 1108 -57.75 24.27 -11.04
CA ASN A 1108 -58.44 23.05 -10.60
C ASN A 1108 -58.98 22.20 -11.78
N SER A 1109 -58.56 22.44 -13.03
CA SER A 1109 -58.90 21.58 -14.17
C SER A 1109 -57.91 20.41 -14.30
N MET A 1110 -58.33 19.32 -14.94
CA MET A 1110 -57.49 18.12 -15.13
C MET A 1110 -56.27 18.36 -16.04
N ALA A 1111 -56.22 19.49 -16.74
CA ALA A 1111 -55.08 19.94 -17.52
C ALA A 1111 -53.97 20.59 -16.67
N ASN A 1112 -54.27 21.05 -15.45
CA ASN A 1112 -53.29 21.79 -14.65
C ASN A 1112 -52.13 20.88 -14.21
N GLY A 1113 -50.90 21.28 -14.54
CA GLY A 1113 -49.69 20.51 -14.25
C GLY A 1113 -49.39 19.35 -15.22
N ARG A 1114 -50.22 19.10 -16.24
CA ARG A 1114 -50.02 18.06 -17.28
C ARG A 1114 -49.72 18.65 -18.66
N ILE A 1115 -49.14 17.88 -19.56
CA ILE A 1115 -48.83 18.27 -20.95
C ILE A 1115 -50.04 17.98 -21.86
N ASP A 1116 -50.51 18.96 -22.62
CA ASP A 1116 -51.64 18.80 -23.55
C ASP A 1116 -51.27 17.96 -24.77
N LEU A 1117 -51.81 16.75 -24.87
CA LEU A 1117 -51.51 15.82 -25.97
C LEU A 1117 -51.94 16.38 -27.34
N LEU A 1118 -53.05 17.13 -27.39
CA LEU A 1118 -53.55 17.73 -28.63
C LEU A 1118 -52.55 18.71 -29.22
N SER A 1119 -51.97 19.59 -28.38
CA SER A 1119 -50.94 20.55 -28.78
C SER A 1119 -49.73 19.87 -29.39
N VAL A 1120 -49.22 18.79 -28.76
CA VAL A 1120 -48.04 18.06 -29.25
C VAL A 1120 -48.34 17.29 -30.54
N LEU A 1121 -49.51 16.63 -30.63
CA LEU A 1121 -49.91 15.94 -31.86
C LEU A 1121 -50.02 16.90 -33.07
N LEU A 1122 -50.62 18.07 -32.89
CA LEU A 1122 -50.77 19.07 -33.96
C LEU A 1122 -49.43 19.73 -34.34
N HIS A 1123 -48.51 19.89 -33.39
CA HIS A 1123 -47.14 20.35 -33.62
C HIS A 1123 -46.36 19.38 -34.51
N GLU A 1124 -46.34 18.10 -34.16
CA GLU A 1124 -45.63 17.05 -34.91
C GLU A 1124 -46.26 16.83 -36.31
N LEU A 1125 -47.59 16.92 -36.44
CA LEU A 1125 -48.24 16.94 -37.76
C LEU A 1125 -47.80 18.15 -38.62
N GLY A 1126 -47.50 19.29 -38.00
CA GLY A 1126 -46.87 20.43 -38.68
C GLY A 1126 -45.50 20.08 -39.25
N HIS A 1127 -44.67 19.33 -38.52
CA HIS A 1127 -43.40 18.83 -39.04
C HIS A 1127 -43.57 17.81 -40.18
N VAL A 1128 -44.59 16.94 -40.13
CA VAL A 1128 -44.94 16.06 -41.26
C VAL A 1128 -45.33 16.88 -42.50
N ALA A 1129 -46.04 18.00 -42.30
CA ALA A 1129 -46.38 18.96 -43.35
C ALA A 1129 -45.21 19.88 -43.79
N GLY A 1130 -44.00 19.69 -43.23
CA GLY A 1130 -42.80 20.44 -43.59
C GLY A 1130 -42.70 21.84 -42.98
N LEU A 1131 -43.44 22.12 -41.90
CA LEU A 1131 -43.31 23.36 -41.13
C LEU A 1131 -42.13 23.27 -40.16
N GLU A 1132 -41.38 24.38 -40.05
CA GLU A 1132 -40.30 24.58 -39.09
C GLU A 1132 -40.84 25.22 -37.79
N HIS A 1133 -40.06 25.16 -36.71
CA HIS A 1133 -40.42 25.76 -35.43
C HIS A 1133 -40.64 27.29 -35.51
N THR A 1134 -41.53 27.80 -34.65
CA THR A 1134 -41.74 29.23 -34.36
C THR A 1134 -41.41 29.55 -32.89
N ASP A 1135 -41.36 30.84 -32.54
CA ASP A 1135 -41.19 31.27 -31.14
C ASP A 1135 -42.52 31.16 -30.34
N GLU A 1136 -43.63 31.60 -30.93
CA GLU A 1136 -45.00 31.55 -30.36
C GLU A 1136 -45.93 30.72 -31.26
N GLY A 1137 -47.05 30.23 -30.71
CA GLY A 1137 -48.09 29.50 -31.43
C GLY A 1137 -47.89 27.98 -31.48
N ILE A 1138 -48.62 27.28 -32.35
CA ILE A 1138 -48.67 25.81 -32.35
C ILE A 1138 -47.35 25.13 -32.76
N MET A 1139 -46.54 25.80 -33.59
CA MET A 1139 -45.18 25.35 -33.94
C MET A 1139 -44.11 25.81 -32.92
N SER A 1140 -44.49 26.30 -31.74
CA SER A 1140 -43.52 26.66 -30.69
C SER A 1140 -42.77 25.44 -30.18
N SER A 1141 -41.43 25.47 -30.28
CA SER A 1141 -40.54 24.36 -29.91
C SER A 1141 -40.54 23.95 -28.42
N THR A 1142 -41.32 24.62 -27.59
CA THR A 1142 -41.48 24.33 -26.16
C THR A 1142 -42.92 24.53 -25.69
N ILE A 1143 -43.44 23.59 -24.91
CA ILE A 1143 -44.71 23.71 -24.19
C ILE A 1143 -44.45 23.49 -22.69
N LEU A 1144 -45.12 24.24 -21.81
CA LEU A 1144 -45.03 24.03 -20.37
C LEU A 1144 -46.22 23.22 -19.84
N PRO A 1145 -46.07 22.48 -18.73
CA PRO A 1145 -47.18 21.82 -18.05
C PRO A 1145 -48.30 22.81 -17.70
N GLY A 1146 -49.55 22.40 -17.92
CA GLY A 1146 -50.72 23.27 -17.78
C GLY A 1146 -50.88 24.30 -18.91
N GLN A 1147 -50.30 24.09 -20.10
CA GLN A 1147 -50.54 24.92 -21.28
C GLN A 1147 -51.20 24.14 -22.43
N ARG A 1148 -51.92 24.87 -23.28
CA ARG A 1148 -52.38 24.44 -24.61
C ARG A 1148 -51.92 25.49 -25.63
N LEU A 1149 -51.36 25.03 -26.75
CA LEU A 1149 -50.93 25.88 -27.85
C LEU A 1149 -52.09 26.09 -28.84
N THR A 1150 -52.19 27.30 -29.38
CA THR A 1150 -53.20 27.68 -30.39
C THR A 1150 -52.59 28.67 -31.39
N ASP A 1151 -53.28 28.93 -32.50
CA ASP A 1151 -53.03 30.13 -33.31
C ASP A 1151 -54.05 31.23 -32.94
N ARG A 1152 -53.71 32.50 -33.17
CA ARG A 1152 -54.50 33.68 -32.74
C ARG A 1152 -55.33 34.30 -33.86
N GLU A 1153 -54.98 34.07 -35.14
CA GLU A 1153 -55.66 34.74 -36.26
C GLU A 1153 -56.94 34.03 -36.74
N ILE A 1154 -58.01 34.23 -35.96
CA ILE A 1154 -59.42 34.25 -36.41
C ILE A 1154 -60.10 32.88 -36.72
N GLY A 1155 -60.30 32.07 -35.68
CA GLY A 1155 -61.54 31.29 -35.45
C GLY A 1155 -61.78 30.03 -36.28
N ALA A 1156 -62.01 28.89 -35.60
CA ALA A 1156 -61.74 27.53 -36.11
C ALA A 1156 -60.19 27.31 -36.18
N PHE A 1157 -59.60 26.15 -36.49
CA PHE A 1157 -59.97 25.15 -37.52
C PHE A 1157 -60.33 25.79 -38.86
N ASP A 1158 -59.66 26.90 -39.20
CA ASP A 1158 -59.73 27.49 -40.53
C ASP A 1158 -59.25 26.48 -41.58
N GLU A 1159 -59.83 26.57 -42.78
CA GLU A 1159 -59.59 25.61 -43.86
C GLU A 1159 -58.11 25.60 -44.29
N THR A 1160 -57.35 26.66 -44.05
CA THR A 1160 -55.91 26.73 -44.40
C THR A 1160 -55.03 25.71 -43.67
N PHE A 1161 -55.25 25.44 -42.38
CA PHE A 1161 -54.48 24.43 -41.65
C PHE A 1161 -54.81 23.02 -42.17
N TYR A 1162 -56.05 22.78 -42.59
CA TYR A 1162 -56.40 21.55 -43.29
C TYR A 1162 -55.84 21.47 -44.70
N VAL A 1163 -55.86 22.54 -45.50
CA VAL A 1163 -55.32 22.55 -46.86
C VAL A 1163 -53.86 22.11 -46.86
N ALA A 1164 -53.02 22.60 -45.94
CA ALA A 1164 -51.63 22.16 -45.82
C ALA A 1164 -51.47 20.63 -45.58
N ALA A 1165 -52.43 19.99 -44.89
CA ALA A 1165 -52.44 18.56 -44.61
C ALA A 1165 -53.28 17.71 -45.60
N VAL A 1166 -54.03 18.34 -46.51
CA VAL A 1166 -55.05 17.69 -47.36
C VAL A 1166 -54.80 17.89 -48.87
N ASP A 1167 -53.93 18.81 -49.31
CA ASP A 1167 -53.71 19.09 -50.75
C ASP A 1167 -52.99 17.96 -51.52
N GLN A 1168 -52.57 16.88 -50.84
CA GLN A 1168 -52.18 15.61 -51.48
C GLN A 1168 -53.36 14.65 -51.77
N PHE A 1169 -54.59 14.95 -51.34
CA PHE A 1169 -55.73 14.04 -51.47
C PHE A 1169 -56.66 14.35 -52.66
N PHE A 1170 -56.48 15.47 -53.37
CA PHE A 1170 -57.33 15.86 -54.52
C PHE A 1170 -56.57 16.56 -55.67
N SER A 1171 -55.42 16.02 -56.09
CA SER A 1171 -54.66 16.52 -57.25
C SER A 1171 -54.20 15.41 -58.22
N ASP A 1172 -55.17 14.75 -58.85
CA ASP A 1172 -55.06 14.26 -60.24
C ASP A 1172 -55.97 15.18 -61.10
N ASP A 1173 -55.54 15.55 -62.31
CA ASP A 1173 -56.14 16.54 -63.23
C ASP A 1173 -56.12 18.04 -62.78
N GLU A 1174 -54.95 18.69 -62.76
CA GLU A 1174 -54.51 19.57 -63.89
C GLU A 1174 -52.98 19.79 -63.94
#